data_AF-X5ZFT5-F1
#
_entry.id   AF-X5ZFT5-F1
#
_cell.length_a   1.000
_cell.length_b   1.000
_cell.length_c   1.000
_cell.angle_alpha   90.00
_cell.angle_beta   90.00
_cell.angle_gamma   90.00
#
_symmetry.space_group_name_H-M   'P 1'
#
loop_
_entity.id
_entity.type
_entity.pdbx_description
1 polymer ?
#
loop_
_entity_poly.entity_id
_entity_poly.type
_entity_poly.pdbx_seq_one_letter_code
_entity_poly.pdbx_strand_id
1 'polypeptide(L)'
;MFAEAPHRGTLARGKFVHLIDYMWCDRHGVFLKGWAHAHEQPITAMSLCSGDFQAQVTEFEDRPDVLNFYPHLPSTKCGFAVYLACSPFRPVRLVAETPAGWTEVDITALPAEHPLNAPLPTVDNGMADFINEMKRVNGTVVEIGARVVGPASSLQAPLFKPECKFIGVDIHAAPGVDVVADAHFLGDHFEPGSIDGIMSFAVMEHLACPWLLAAEINKVLKVGGLTLHSLPQAFPIHETPNDFWRASDEALKVLFSPEMGFEILKVGMCTPLRMYVHPDFREGAMHQFPLFDGMASSFVLARKTFDLPGGAVAWPLQKSQSIKHSQAYPAHGSEAAANPKSDAAASNGVVSEPSKPAPRPEWVMPERTKLLLSMFDASGFGLEVGPSYNPLLPKSRGFNVETIDHADAATLREKYKDNASQIEEVDYVSDGRSILETIGKKKRYDFIYASHVIEHVTDIVRFIQDCETLLKPDGRLVLAVPDKRFCFDALRPLSTVGQALQSYFEERKRHSPAVLFDQAFYACCKAQQTVWIEPTLDDVALMLSEETAKDHFDKSQKNPNYQDAHGWQFTPTSFRYLVKKLRSLGYIKSGEMEFHTNPAGKPNLHEFYITLSKSAPVLTTSDVDLIKQAEQELRGLFVSPQEMVTRSQVEALERDAQAARQQIENANRQIQLLTVRNDALLHSTSWKVTAPLRYIRSVFL
;
A
#
# COMPACT_ATOMS: atom_id res chain seq x y z
N MET A 1 24.47 10.70 40.04
CA MET A 1 24.40 11.43 41.32
C MET A 1 22.95 11.28 41.79
N PHE A 2 22.70 10.62 42.93
CA PHE A 2 21.35 10.31 43.40
C PHE A 2 20.67 11.58 43.92
N ALA A 3 19.79 12.18 43.14
CA ALA A 3 18.89 13.20 43.66
C ALA A 3 17.73 12.47 44.37
N GLU A 4 17.76 12.42 45.70
CA GLU A 4 16.63 11.89 46.48
C GLU A 4 15.45 12.86 46.35
N ALA A 5 14.51 12.56 45.45
CA ALA A 5 13.19 13.18 45.49
C ALA A 5 12.48 12.77 46.80
N PRO A 6 11.77 13.69 47.47
CA PRO A 6 11.12 13.36 48.74
C PRO A 6 9.99 12.34 48.53
N HIS A 7 10.17 11.14 49.08
CA HIS A 7 9.13 10.10 49.13
C HIS A 7 7.97 10.50 50.03
N ARG A 8 6.74 10.17 49.61
CA ARG A 8 5.50 10.36 50.38
C ARG A 8 4.80 9.00 50.56
N GLY A 9 4.31 8.69 51.76
CA GLY A 9 3.60 7.42 52.01
C GLY A 9 3.63 6.98 53.48
N THR A 10 3.04 5.81 53.75
CA THR A 10 3.05 5.18 55.09
C THR A 10 4.25 4.26 55.30
N LEU A 11 4.99 3.94 54.23
CA LEU A 11 6.26 3.23 54.31
C LEU A 11 7.34 4.13 54.94
N ALA A 12 8.15 3.59 55.86
CA ALA A 12 9.20 4.38 56.51
C ALA A 12 10.20 4.94 55.48
N ARG A 13 10.49 6.24 55.58
CA ARG A 13 11.45 6.96 54.72
C ARG A 13 12.81 6.25 54.73
N GLY A 14 13.41 6.03 53.55
CA GLY A 14 14.66 5.27 53.38
C GLY A 14 14.48 3.77 53.16
N LYS A 15 13.24 3.24 53.15
CA LYS A 15 12.96 1.84 52.80
C LYS A 15 12.61 1.61 51.33
N PHE A 16 12.55 2.64 50.50
CA PHE A 16 12.26 2.53 49.07
C PHE A 16 13.35 3.24 48.28
N VAL A 17 13.91 2.52 47.31
CA VAL A 17 14.99 3.02 46.46
C VAL A 17 14.59 2.74 45.02
N HIS A 18 14.83 3.70 44.14
CA HIS A 18 14.57 3.56 42.72
C HIS A 18 15.66 4.26 41.92
N LEU A 19 15.79 3.85 40.66
CA LEU A 19 16.55 4.53 39.64
C LEU A 19 15.80 4.43 38.33
N ILE A 20 15.77 5.54 37.60
CA ILE A 20 15.19 5.60 36.26
C ILE A 20 16.32 5.52 35.25
N ASP A 21 16.30 4.47 34.42
CA ASP A 21 17.27 4.29 33.34
C ASP A 21 16.89 5.16 32.13
N TYR A 22 15.59 5.16 31.79
CA TYR A 22 15.07 5.85 30.62
C TYR A 22 13.70 6.49 30.90
N MET A 23 13.47 7.68 30.34
CA MET A 23 12.14 8.28 30.26
C MET A 23 11.95 9.06 28.97
N TRP A 24 10.72 9.11 28.48
CA TRP A 24 10.29 10.06 27.46
C TRP A 24 8.83 10.43 27.65
N CYS A 25 8.43 11.59 27.13
CA CYS A 25 7.07 12.10 27.20
C CYS A 25 6.73 12.79 25.88
N ASP A 26 5.52 12.54 25.38
CA ASP A 26 4.97 13.26 24.24
C ASP A 26 3.53 13.70 24.52
N ARG A 27 2.80 14.13 23.49
CA ARG A 27 1.41 14.60 23.65
C ARG A 27 0.41 13.50 24.02
N HIS A 28 0.81 12.23 24.00
CA HIS A 28 -0.08 11.07 24.19
C HIS A 28 0.25 10.26 25.44
N GLY A 29 1.43 10.44 26.05
CA GLY A 29 1.74 9.78 27.31
C GLY A 29 3.19 9.87 27.72
N VAL A 30 3.50 9.12 28.78
CA VAL A 30 4.80 9.10 29.44
C VAL A 30 5.27 7.66 29.55
N PHE A 31 6.50 7.39 29.12
CA PHE A 31 7.17 6.12 29.32
C PHE A 31 8.25 6.23 30.38
N LEU A 32 8.34 5.21 31.24
CA LEU A 32 9.36 5.09 32.26
C LEU A 32 9.94 3.66 32.26
N LYS A 33 11.27 3.55 32.25
CA LYS A 33 11.99 2.30 32.46
C LYS A 33 13.05 2.50 33.54
N GLY A 34 13.16 1.55 34.46
CA GLY A 34 14.06 1.66 35.60
C GLY A 34 14.08 0.40 36.45
N TRP A 35 14.55 0.56 37.68
CA TRP A 35 14.39 -0.44 38.74
C TRP A 35 13.99 0.23 40.06
N ALA A 36 13.28 -0.51 40.90
CA ALA A 36 12.89 -0.08 42.24
C ALA A 36 12.81 -1.27 43.20
N HIS A 37 13.24 -1.09 44.46
CA HIS A 37 13.11 -2.10 45.50
C HIS A 37 12.77 -1.47 46.86
N ALA A 38 12.20 -2.27 47.77
CA ALA A 38 11.85 -1.85 49.12
C ALA A 38 12.66 -2.58 50.22
N HIS A 39 13.96 -2.75 49.97
CA HIS A 39 14.90 -3.56 50.76
C HIS A 39 14.37 -4.97 51.11
N GLU A 40 14.04 -5.21 52.38
CA GLU A 40 13.54 -6.50 52.89
C GLU A 40 12.06 -6.75 52.55
N GLN A 41 11.32 -5.73 52.09
CA GLN A 41 9.92 -5.85 51.72
C GLN A 41 9.79 -6.08 50.20
N PRO A 42 9.05 -7.12 49.76
CA PRO A 42 8.76 -7.29 48.35
C PRO A 42 7.79 -6.21 47.87
N ILE A 43 8.04 -5.66 46.69
CA ILE A 43 7.06 -4.82 45.98
C ILE A 43 6.00 -5.77 45.43
N THR A 44 4.76 -5.56 45.85
CA THR A 44 3.59 -6.38 45.47
C THR A 44 2.83 -5.81 44.28
N ALA A 45 2.89 -4.49 44.09
CA ALA A 45 2.34 -3.81 42.93
C ALA A 45 3.12 -2.51 42.71
N MET A 46 3.20 -2.08 41.44
CA MET A 46 3.79 -0.81 41.09
C MET A 46 3.02 -0.18 39.94
N SER A 47 2.84 1.12 39.97
CA SER A 47 2.09 1.84 38.94
C SER A 47 2.61 3.24 38.70
N LEU A 48 2.39 3.72 37.49
CA LEU A 48 2.60 5.11 37.11
C LEU A 48 1.26 5.85 37.17
N CYS A 49 1.23 6.98 37.85
CA CYS A 49 0.01 7.75 38.09
C CYS A 49 0.18 9.20 37.67
N SER A 50 -0.85 9.78 37.04
CA SER A 50 -0.91 11.21 36.74
C SER A 50 -2.35 11.73 36.77
N GLY A 51 -2.71 12.50 37.80
CA GLY A 51 -4.11 12.81 38.08
C GLY A 51 -4.93 11.52 38.25
N ASP A 52 -6.00 11.36 37.46
CA ASP A 52 -6.87 10.17 37.46
C ASP A 52 -6.38 9.05 36.53
N PHE A 53 -5.30 9.28 35.77
CA PHE A 53 -4.71 8.27 34.89
C PHE A 53 -3.76 7.37 35.67
N GLN A 54 -3.84 6.07 35.43
CA GLN A 54 -2.95 5.06 36.04
C GLN A 54 -2.59 3.98 35.02
N ALA A 55 -1.34 3.51 35.09
CA ALA A 55 -0.87 2.34 34.36
C ALA A 55 -0.07 1.44 35.31
N GLN A 56 -0.43 0.16 35.36
CA GLN A 56 0.28 -0.80 36.22
C GLN A 56 1.49 -1.40 35.50
N VAL A 57 2.54 -1.65 36.29
CA VAL A 57 3.64 -2.51 35.89
C VAL A 57 3.13 -3.95 35.96
N THR A 58 2.97 -4.58 34.80
CA THR A 58 2.41 -5.94 34.70
C THR A 58 3.48 -7.01 34.89
N GLU A 59 4.75 -6.70 34.59
CA GLU A 59 5.87 -7.62 34.68
C GLU A 59 7.12 -6.94 35.23
N PHE A 60 7.86 -7.66 36.07
CA PHE A 60 9.14 -7.21 36.62
C PHE A 60 10.32 -7.92 35.93
N GLU A 61 11.24 -7.11 35.40
CA GLU A 61 12.47 -7.57 34.75
C GLU A 61 13.54 -7.92 35.79
N ASP A 62 14.39 -8.88 35.48
CA ASP A 62 15.53 -9.24 36.33
C ASP A 62 16.68 -8.23 36.18
N ARG A 63 17.26 -7.79 37.30
CA ARG A 63 18.28 -6.74 37.40
C ARG A 63 19.42 -7.15 38.34
N PRO A 64 20.26 -8.12 37.93
CA PRO A 64 21.36 -8.60 38.76
C PRO A 64 22.44 -7.53 39.02
N ASP A 65 22.55 -6.53 38.15
CA ASP A 65 23.46 -5.39 38.29
C ASP A 65 23.20 -4.56 39.55
N VAL A 66 21.97 -4.57 40.07
CA VAL A 66 21.60 -3.87 41.31
C VAL A 66 22.31 -4.46 42.53
N LEU A 67 22.68 -5.74 42.51
CA LEU A 67 23.43 -6.39 43.60
C LEU A 67 24.82 -5.78 43.82
N ASN A 68 25.39 -5.10 42.82
CA ASN A 68 26.67 -4.39 42.99
C ASN A 68 26.56 -3.23 43.99
N PHE A 69 25.37 -2.66 44.14
CA PHE A 69 25.08 -1.56 45.07
C PHE A 69 24.35 -2.05 46.32
N TYR A 70 23.53 -3.10 46.18
CA TYR A 70 22.72 -3.69 47.24
C TYR A 70 22.89 -5.22 47.29
N PRO A 71 24.02 -5.75 47.80
CA PRO A 71 24.34 -7.18 47.75
C PRO A 71 23.38 -8.10 48.50
N HIS A 72 22.59 -7.54 49.42
CA HIS A 72 21.69 -8.29 50.31
C HIS A 72 20.22 -8.28 49.86
N LEU A 73 19.93 -7.87 48.62
CA LEU A 73 18.55 -7.85 48.15
C LEU A 73 17.96 -9.27 48.06
N PRO A 74 16.72 -9.46 48.54
CA PRO A 74 16.07 -10.77 48.52
C PRO A 74 15.67 -11.22 47.11
N SER A 75 15.56 -10.30 46.15
CA SER A 75 15.24 -10.59 44.75
C SER A 75 15.82 -9.52 43.83
N THR A 76 16.26 -9.96 42.65
CA THR A 76 16.69 -9.12 41.53
C THR A 76 15.57 -8.83 40.53
N LYS A 77 14.36 -9.39 40.71
CA LYS A 77 13.17 -9.05 39.91
C LYS A 77 12.60 -7.70 40.35
N CYS A 78 13.33 -6.64 40.07
CA CYS A 78 13.05 -5.27 40.50
C CYS A 78 13.08 -4.26 39.34
N GLY A 79 13.36 -4.71 38.12
CA GLY A 79 13.27 -3.90 36.91
C GLY A 79 11.82 -3.69 36.48
N PHE A 80 11.53 -2.56 35.84
CA PHE A 80 10.21 -2.25 35.33
C PHE A 80 10.26 -1.41 34.05
N ALA A 81 9.25 -1.58 33.22
CA ALA A 81 8.94 -0.69 32.10
C ALA A 81 7.43 -0.44 32.08
N VAL A 82 7.02 0.82 31.99
CA VAL A 82 5.59 1.18 32.00
C VAL A 82 5.35 2.40 31.14
N TYR A 83 4.27 2.34 30.36
CA TYR A 83 3.75 3.47 29.60
C TYR A 83 2.41 3.90 30.17
N LEU A 84 2.30 5.18 30.49
CA LEU A 84 1.08 5.82 30.96
C LEU A 84 0.50 6.67 29.83
N ALA A 85 -0.65 6.26 29.28
CA ALA A 85 -1.43 7.08 28.39
C ALA A 85 -2.08 8.23 29.18
N CYS A 86 -1.60 9.45 28.99
CA CYS A 86 -2.12 10.65 29.65
C CYS A 86 -1.79 11.91 28.85
N SER A 87 -2.53 13.00 29.12
CA SER A 87 -2.18 14.30 28.55
C SER A 87 -0.84 14.82 29.10
N PRO A 88 -0.06 15.58 28.31
CA PRO A 88 1.15 16.22 28.81
C PRO A 88 0.83 17.27 29.90
N PHE A 89 1.83 17.66 30.69
CA PHE A 89 1.79 18.75 31.70
C PHE A 89 1.19 18.45 33.08
N ARG A 90 1.06 17.18 33.49
CA ARG A 90 0.74 16.81 34.87
C ARG A 90 1.95 16.17 35.56
N PRO A 91 2.13 16.33 36.88
CA PRO A 91 3.12 15.56 37.62
C PRO A 91 2.87 14.06 37.41
N VAL A 92 3.93 13.31 37.14
CA VAL A 92 3.90 11.86 37.04
C VAL A 92 4.48 11.31 38.33
N ARG A 93 3.80 10.33 38.92
CA ARG A 93 4.21 9.67 40.16
C ARG A 93 4.44 8.19 39.92
N LEU A 94 5.53 7.67 40.44
CA LEU A 94 5.74 6.23 40.57
C LEU A 94 5.26 5.81 41.96
N VAL A 95 4.25 4.94 42.01
CA VAL A 95 3.64 4.42 43.24
C VAL A 95 4.04 2.96 43.39
N ALA A 96 4.57 2.60 44.55
CA ALA A 96 4.92 1.23 44.90
C ALA A 96 4.21 0.77 46.17
N GLU A 97 3.72 -0.45 46.17
CA GLU A 97 2.98 -1.07 47.26
C GLU A 97 3.70 -2.29 47.81
N THR A 98 3.70 -2.44 49.14
CA THR A 98 4.30 -3.54 49.89
C THR A 98 3.32 -4.03 50.97
N PRO A 99 3.54 -5.19 51.60
CA PRO A 99 2.73 -5.63 52.75
C PRO A 99 2.74 -4.65 53.93
N ALA A 100 3.76 -3.79 54.03
CA ALA A 100 3.91 -2.78 55.09
C ALA A 100 3.26 -1.43 54.75
N GLY A 101 2.65 -1.28 53.57
CA GLY A 101 2.03 -0.06 53.08
C GLY A 101 2.57 0.39 51.72
N TRP A 102 2.32 1.65 51.37
CA TRP A 102 2.63 2.21 50.06
C TRP A 102 3.56 3.43 50.16
N THR A 103 4.20 3.74 49.05
CA THR A 103 5.03 4.94 48.86
C THR A 103 4.90 5.45 47.43
N GLU A 104 5.00 6.77 47.25
CA GLU A 104 5.05 7.42 45.96
C GLU A 104 6.24 8.37 45.84
N VAL A 105 6.72 8.56 44.61
CA VAL A 105 7.75 9.54 44.27
C VAL A 105 7.37 10.30 43.00
N ASP A 106 7.59 11.61 43.02
CA ASP A 106 7.41 12.44 41.83
C ASP A 106 8.55 12.17 40.84
N ILE A 107 8.19 11.86 39.60
CA ILE A 107 9.14 11.73 38.49
C ILE A 107 9.37 13.11 37.90
N THR A 108 10.54 13.68 38.17
CA THR A 108 11.02 14.91 37.55
C THR A 108 11.79 14.61 36.26
N ALA A 109 11.88 15.58 35.35
CA ALA A 109 12.69 15.45 34.14
C ALA A 109 14.15 15.06 34.48
N LEU A 110 14.77 14.26 33.62
CA LEU A 110 16.19 13.94 33.73
C LEU A 110 17.04 15.22 33.62
N PRO A 111 18.15 15.34 34.37
CA PRO A 111 19.07 16.49 34.26
C PRO A 111 19.58 16.67 32.83
N ALA A 112 19.93 17.90 32.44
CA ALA A 112 20.42 18.21 31.09
C ALA A 112 21.72 17.44 30.75
N GLU A 113 22.54 17.18 31.76
CA GLU A 113 23.77 16.39 31.71
C GLU A 113 23.54 14.87 31.68
N HIS A 114 22.29 14.42 31.76
CA HIS A 114 21.98 13.00 31.61
C HIS A 114 22.38 12.53 30.20
N PRO A 115 23.01 11.35 30.02
CA PRO A 115 23.47 10.89 28.71
C PRO A 115 22.41 10.88 27.60
N LEU A 116 21.13 10.74 27.96
CA LEU A 116 19.98 10.81 27.04
C LEU A 116 19.61 12.21 26.56
N ASN A 117 20.00 13.23 27.33
CA ASN A 117 19.82 14.66 27.01
C ASN A 117 21.08 15.26 26.37
N ALA A 118 22.16 14.49 26.25
CA ALA A 118 23.38 14.95 25.58
C ALA A 118 23.08 15.20 24.09
N PRO A 119 23.48 16.37 23.53
CA PRO A 119 23.32 16.63 22.12
C PRO A 119 24.15 15.63 21.32
N LEU A 120 23.55 15.10 20.25
CA LEU A 120 24.25 14.19 19.36
C LEU A 120 25.37 14.93 18.62
N PRO A 121 26.51 14.25 18.37
CA PRO A 121 27.62 14.87 17.68
C PRO A 121 27.20 15.32 16.27
N THR A 122 27.63 16.50 15.86
CA THR A 122 27.43 16.98 14.49
C THR A 122 28.23 16.09 13.54
N VAL A 123 27.56 15.54 12.53
CA VAL A 123 28.19 14.71 11.51
C VAL A 123 28.70 15.61 10.38
N ASP A 124 29.99 15.48 10.05
CA ASP A 124 30.58 16.12 8.88
C ASP A 124 30.13 15.39 7.61
N ASN A 125 29.36 16.07 6.77
CA ASN A 125 28.78 15.52 5.55
C ASN A 125 29.69 15.63 4.31
N GLY A 126 30.92 16.14 4.45
CA GLY A 126 31.88 16.28 3.35
C GLY A 126 31.66 17.48 2.44
N MET A 127 30.70 18.36 2.74
CA MET A 127 30.43 19.57 1.94
C MET A 127 31.65 20.49 1.84
N ALA A 128 32.36 20.72 2.96
CA ALA A 128 33.55 21.56 2.97
C ALA A 128 34.68 20.98 2.10
N ASP A 129 34.88 19.66 2.15
CA ASP A 129 35.89 18.98 1.34
C ASP A 129 35.56 19.08 -0.16
N PHE A 130 34.30 18.88 -0.52
CA PHE A 130 33.82 19.02 -1.89
C PHE A 130 34.06 20.45 -2.42
N ILE A 131 33.65 21.48 -1.67
CA ILE A 131 33.83 22.88 -2.07
C ILE A 131 35.31 23.22 -2.22
N ASN A 132 36.14 22.85 -1.24
CA ASN A 132 37.57 23.14 -1.26
C ASN A 132 38.26 22.49 -2.47
N GLU A 133 37.91 21.24 -2.79
CA GLU A 133 38.46 20.56 -3.95
C GLU A 133 38.01 21.23 -5.26
N MET A 134 36.73 21.57 -5.40
CA MET A 134 36.22 22.25 -6.60
C MET A 134 36.89 23.59 -6.83
N LYS A 135 37.10 24.38 -5.77
CA LYS A 135 37.83 25.65 -5.85
C LYS A 135 39.30 25.45 -6.21
N ARG A 136 39.96 24.45 -5.62
CA ARG A 136 41.37 24.12 -5.87
C ARG A 136 41.63 23.80 -7.35
N VAL A 137 40.68 23.14 -8.01
CA VAL A 137 40.81 22.74 -9.43
C VAL A 137 40.15 23.73 -10.40
N ASN A 138 39.60 24.85 -9.90
CA ASN A 138 38.78 25.78 -10.69
C ASN A 138 37.68 25.04 -11.49
N GLY A 139 37.03 24.09 -10.83
CA GLY A 139 36.22 23.06 -11.46
C GLY A 139 34.91 23.57 -12.07
N THR A 140 34.37 22.76 -12.98
CA THR A 140 32.96 22.84 -13.39
C THR A 140 32.10 22.00 -12.44
N VAL A 141 31.17 22.67 -11.76
CA VAL A 141 30.28 22.09 -10.75
C VAL A 141 28.84 22.10 -11.26
N VAL A 142 28.17 20.95 -11.16
CA VAL A 142 26.75 20.78 -11.49
C VAL A 142 25.95 20.52 -10.21
N GLU A 143 24.91 21.31 -9.97
CA GLU A 143 23.89 21.06 -8.95
C GLU A 143 22.64 20.49 -9.62
N ILE A 144 22.25 19.28 -9.25
CA ILE A 144 21.00 18.65 -9.68
C ILE A 144 19.93 18.99 -8.65
N GLY A 145 18.76 19.44 -9.12
CA GLY A 145 17.68 19.95 -8.26
C GLY A 145 17.88 21.41 -7.86
N ALA A 146 18.45 22.24 -8.75
CA ALA A 146 18.82 23.62 -8.43
C ALA A 146 17.62 24.58 -8.22
N ARG A 147 16.38 24.14 -8.47
CA ARG A 147 15.20 24.99 -8.27
C ARG A 147 14.95 25.24 -6.79
N VAL A 148 14.82 26.53 -6.44
CA VAL A 148 14.39 26.94 -5.09
C VAL A 148 12.89 26.69 -4.92
N VAL A 149 12.54 25.65 -4.15
CA VAL A 149 11.14 25.22 -3.93
C VAL A 149 10.49 25.79 -2.67
N GLY A 150 11.22 26.57 -1.86
CA GLY A 150 10.67 27.23 -0.67
C GLY A 150 11.71 27.94 0.19
N PRO A 151 11.31 28.54 1.33
CA PRO A 151 12.18 29.34 2.18
C PRO A 151 13.36 28.58 2.80
N ALA A 152 13.28 27.25 2.86
CA ALA A 152 14.34 26.38 3.37
C ALA A 152 15.31 25.88 2.28
N SER A 153 15.10 26.23 1.01
CA SER A 153 15.96 25.88 -0.13
C SER A 153 16.75 27.11 -0.60
N SER A 154 18.02 26.91 -0.97
CA SER A 154 18.88 27.97 -1.50
C SER A 154 19.83 27.43 -2.56
N LEU A 155 20.12 28.27 -3.56
CA LEU A 155 21.12 27.96 -4.58
C LEU A 155 22.51 27.84 -3.96
N GLN A 156 23.24 26.79 -4.31
CA GLN A 156 24.60 26.58 -3.79
C GLN A 156 25.66 27.38 -4.56
N ALA A 157 25.32 27.95 -5.72
CA ALA A 157 26.22 28.73 -6.57
C ALA A 157 27.11 29.78 -5.84
N PRO A 158 26.63 30.53 -4.82
CA PRO A 158 27.46 31.48 -4.09
C PRO A 158 28.66 30.85 -3.35
N LEU A 159 28.57 29.57 -2.98
CA LEU A 159 29.66 28.87 -2.29
C LEU A 159 30.86 28.60 -3.21
N PHE A 160 30.64 28.56 -4.52
CA PHE A 160 31.62 28.16 -5.53
C PHE A 160 32.18 29.33 -6.35
N LYS A 161 31.49 30.47 -6.38
CA LYS A 161 31.92 31.66 -7.12
C LYS A 161 32.93 32.50 -6.32
N PRO A 162 33.88 33.18 -7.00
CA PRO A 162 34.07 33.21 -8.46
C PRO A 162 34.98 32.10 -9.03
N GLU A 163 35.56 31.24 -8.19
CA GLU A 163 36.64 30.33 -8.59
C GLU A 163 36.20 29.21 -9.53
N CYS A 164 34.94 28.76 -9.42
CA CYS A 164 34.39 27.64 -10.18
C CYS A 164 33.36 28.10 -11.22
N LYS A 165 33.20 27.30 -12.29
CA LYS A 165 32.04 27.39 -13.17
C LYS A 165 30.89 26.59 -12.54
N PHE A 166 29.74 27.23 -12.30
CA PHE A 166 28.58 26.58 -11.69
C PHE A 166 27.43 26.45 -12.69
N ILE A 167 26.76 25.30 -12.72
CA ILE A 167 25.65 24.99 -13.62
C ILE A 167 24.50 24.37 -12.80
N GLY A 168 23.35 25.04 -12.75
CA GLY A 168 22.14 24.49 -12.14
C GLY A 168 21.34 23.62 -13.11
N VAL A 169 20.94 22.43 -12.68
CA VAL A 169 20.09 21.49 -13.42
C VAL A 169 18.82 21.22 -12.64
N ASP A 170 17.67 21.27 -13.31
CA ASP A 170 16.38 20.90 -12.73
C ASP A 170 15.43 20.37 -13.81
N ILE A 171 14.40 19.61 -13.42
CA ILE A 171 13.38 19.15 -14.37
C ILE A 171 12.45 20.29 -14.80
N HIS A 172 12.37 21.37 -14.02
CA HIS A 172 11.56 22.55 -14.31
C HIS A 172 12.43 23.81 -14.50
N ALA A 173 12.01 24.68 -15.42
CA ALA A 173 12.65 25.98 -15.59
C ALA A 173 12.40 26.88 -14.36
N ALA A 174 13.45 27.49 -13.82
CA ALA A 174 13.38 28.43 -12.71
C ALA A 174 14.62 29.34 -12.64
N PRO A 175 14.57 30.47 -11.90
CA PRO A 175 15.77 31.26 -11.63
C PRO A 175 16.87 30.42 -10.97
N GLY A 176 18.07 30.43 -11.56
CA GLY A 176 19.21 29.62 -11.11
C GLY A 176 19.33 28.25 -11.78
N VAL A 177 18.38 27.86 -12.64
CA VAL A 177 18.45 26.66 -13.47
C VAL A 177 18.99 27.05 -14.85
N ASP A 178 20.19 26.57 -15.17
CA ASP A 178 20.85 26.80 -16.46
C ASP A 178 20.44 25.74 -17.50
N VAL A 179 20.13 24.52 -17.05
CA VAL A 179 19.76 23.38 -17.89
C VAL A 179 18.48 22.73 -17.37
N VAL A 180 17.43 22.69 -18.19
CA VAL A 180 16.19 21.97 -17.89
C VAL A 180 16.32 20.54 -18.40
N ALA A 181 16.46 19.57 -17.50
CA ALA A 181 16.73 18.18 -17.85
C ALA A 181 16.19 17.18 -16.83
N ASP A 182 15.85 15.99 -17.33
CA ASP A 182 15.66 14.80 -16.51
C ASP A 182 17.04 14.21 -16.17
N ALA A 183 17.34 14.10 -14.86
CA ALA A 183 18.62 13.66 -14.37
C ALA A 183 18.94 12.18 -14.70
N HIS A 184 17.95 11.39 -15.13
CA HIS A 184 18.20 10.05 -15.70
C HIS A 184 18.92 10.08 -17.05
N PHE A 185 19.07 11.26 -17.67
CA PHE A 185 19.67 11.43 -19.00
C PHE A 185 20.68 12.59 -19.06
N LEU A 186 21.46 12.84 -17.99
CA LEU A 186 22.42 13.96 -17.93
C LEU A 186 23.40 13.99 -19.11
N GLY A 187 23.83 12.83 -19.62
CA GLY A 187 24.75 12.72 -20.74
C GLY A 187 24.18 13.15 -22.09
N ASP A 188 22.90 13.54 -22.18
CA ASP A 188 22.37 14.26 -23.34
C ASP A 188 22.77 15.75 -23.33
N HIS A 189 23.10 16.29 -22.16
CA HIS A 189 23.33 17.71 -21.93
C HIS A 189 24.80 18.03 -21.61
N PHE A 190 25.58 17.03 -21.19
CA PHE A 190 26.99 17.17 -20.84
C PHE A 190 27.84 16.13 -21.56
N GLU A 191 28.98 16.57 -22.07
CA GLU A 191 29.96 15.68 -22.70
C GLU A 191 30.53 14.68 -21.66
N PRO A 192 30.79 13.42 -22.05
CA PRO A 192 31.44 12.46 -21.16
C PRO A 192 32.75 12.99 -20.58
N GLY A 193 32.97 12.81 -19.28
CA GLY A 193 34.19 13.28 -18.60
C GLY A 193 34.42 14.80 -18.65
N SER A 194 33.37 15.61 -18.74
CA SER A 194 33.50 17.08 -18.81
C SER A 194 33.32 17.79 -17.47
N ILE A 195 32.73 17.14 -16.46
CA ILE A 195 32.37 17.75 -15.17
C ILE A 195 33.37 17.37 -14.07
N ASP A 196 33.75 18.34 -13.23
CA ASP A 196 34.69 18.13 -12.11
C ASP A 196 33.97 17.73 -10.82
N GLY A 197 32.77 18.28 -10.58
CA GLY A 197 31.96 18.02 -9.40
C GLY A 197 30.47 17.96 -9.70
N ILE A 198 29.76 16.99 -9.14
CA ILE A 198 28.29 16.92 -9.18
C ILE A 198 27.74 16.86 -7.76
N MET A 199 26.65 17.57 -7.49
CA MET A 199 25.98 17.48 -6.20
C MET A 199 24.46 17.52 -6.30
N SER A 200 23.78 16.95 -5.30
CA SER A 200 22.33 17.08 -5.14
C SER A 200 21.91 16.93 -3.68
N PHE A 201 20.88 17.67 -3.26
CA PHE A 201 20.28 17.53 -1.94
C PHE A 201 18.77 17.38 -2.07
N ALA A 202 18.21 16.31 -1.49
CA ALA A 202 16.79 15.99 -1.57
C ALA A 202 16.28 15.92 -3.04
N VAL A 203 16.92 15.04 -3.82
CA VAL A 203 16.61 14.82 -5.26
C VAL A 203 16.49 13.34 -5.57
N MET A 204 17.42 12.53 -5.07
CA MET A 204 17.50 11.11 -5.42
C MET A 204 16.26 10.32 -5.00
N GLU A 205 15.59 10.72 -3.92
CA GLU A 205 14.29 10.20 -3.51
C GLU A 205 13.19 10.46 -4.53
N HIS A 206 13.31 11.52 -5.34
CA HIS A 206 12.34 11.91 -6.36
C HIS A 206 12.64 11.30 -7.74
N LEU A 207 13.67 10.44 -7.83
CA LEU A 207 14.07 9.77 -9.06
C LEU A 207 13.63 8.31 -9.04
N ALA A 208 12.76 7.92 -9.98
CA ALA A 208 12.17 6.58 -10.02
C ALA A 208 13.22 5.44 -10.05
N CYS A 209 14.38 5.66 -10.68
CA CYS A 209 15.51 4.77 -10.47
C CYS A 209 16.88 5.49 -10.28
N PRO A 210 17.36 5.60 -9.02
CA PRO A 210 18.56 6.38 -8.70
C PRO A 210 19.87 5.71 -9.15
N TRP A 211 19.86 4.40 -9.46
CA TRP A 211 21.03 3.71 -10.03
C TRP A 211 21.40 4.21 -11.43
N LEU A 212 20.44 4.70 -12.23
CA LEU A 212 20.77 5.38 -13.47
C LEU A 212 21.36 6.75 -13.27
N LEU A 213 20.88 7.49 -12.28
CA LEU A 213 21.51 8.75 -11.92
C LEU A 213 23.00 8.49 -11.63
N ALA A 214 23.32 7.51 -10.78
CA ALA A 214 24.70 7.18 -10.46
C ALA A 214 25.52 6.81 -11.71
N ALA A 215 24.94 6.08 -12.67
CA ALA A 215 25.60 5.74 -13.93
C ALA A 215 25.80 6.97 -14.85
N GLU A 216 24.83 7.87 -14.95
CA GLU A 216 24.94 9.10 -15.75
C GLU A 216 25.89 10.11 -15.10
N ILE A 217 25.91 10.19 -13.76
CA ILE A 217 26.94 10.90 -12.99
C ILE A 217 28.32 10.33 -13.34
N ASN A 218 28.49 9.01 -13.27
CA ASN A 218 29.74 8.38 -13.66
C ASN A 218 30.12 8.80 -15.08
N LYS A 219 29.22 8.68 -16.05
CA LYS A 219 29.48 9.03 -17.46
C LYS A 219 29.97 10.47 -17.68
N VAL A 220 29.35 11.47 -17.06
CA VAL A 220 29.66 12.88 -17.32
C VAL A 220 30.79 13.44 -16.43
N LEU A 221 31.06 12.80 -15.29
CA LEU A 221 32.14 13.19 -14.37
C LEU A 221 33.52 12.77 -14.90
N LYS A 222 34.55 13.59 -14.69
CA LYS A 222 35.95 13.20 -14.95
C LYS A 222 36.37 12.07 -14.02
N VAL A 223 37.24 11.18 -14.50
CA VAL A 223 37.99 10.29 -13.60
C VAL A 223 38.80 11.16 -12.62
N GLY A 224 38.65 10.90 -11.33
CA GLY A 224 39.18 11.72 -10.23
C GLY A 224 38.24 12.83 -9.74
N GLY A 225 37.16 13.14 -10.47
CA GLY A 225 36.13 14.10 -10.07
C GLY A 225 35.29 13.60 -8.89
N LEU A 226 34.59 14.52 -8.22
CA LEU A 226 33.83 14.25 -7.00
C LEU A 226 32.32 14.30 -7.21
N THR A 227 31.58 13.53 -6.43
CA THR A 227 30.12 13.58 -6.38
C THR A 227 29.64 13.60 -4.93
N LEU A 228 28.70 14.49 -4.58
CA LEU A 228 28.18 14.69 -3.23
C LEU A 228 26.65 14.67 -3.23
N HIS A 229 26.04 13.74 -2.50
CA HIS A 229 24.58 13.63 -2.45
C HIS A 229 24.07 13.50 -1.03
N SER A 230 22.92 14.11 -0.74
CA SER A 230 22.11 13.75 0.42
C SER A 230 20.65 13.54 0.04
N LEU A 231 19.99 12.65 0.76
CA LEU A 231 18.57 12.34 0.58
C LEU A 231 17.92 11.92 1.91
N PRO A 232 16.58 11.97 2.00
CA PRO A 232 15.86 11.56 3.18
C PRO A 232 15.98 10.07 3.52
N GLN A 233 16.02 9.78 4.82
CA GLN A 233 15.87 8.43 5.38
C GLN A 233 14.61 8.34 6.26
N ALA A 234 14.53 9.10 7.35
CA ALA A 234 13.32 9.20 8.17
C ALA A 234 12.67 10.58 8.01
N PHE A 235 12.11 10.84 6.83
CA PHE A 235 11.37 12.06 6.53
C PHE A 235 10.02 11.72 5.90
N PRO A 236 8.95 12.51 6.17
CA PRO A 236 7.64 12.30 5.56
C PRO A 236 7.70 12.22 4.02
N ILE A 237 6.71 11.53 3.44
CA ILE A 237 6.48 11.58 1.99
C ILE A 237 6.05 13.01 1.61
N HIS A 238 6.60 13.55 0.53
CA HIS A 238 6.37 14.90 0.02
C HIS A 238 6.49 14.93 -1.51
N GLU A 239 6.11 16.02 -2.17
CA GLU A 239 6.27 16.19 -3.63
C GLU A 239 5.73 15.01 -4.48
N THR A 240 4.64 14.40 -4.04
CA THR A 240 4.01 13.23 -4.70
C THR A 240 3.44 13.59 -6.08
N PRO A 241 3.45 12.67 -7.06
CA PRO A 241 3.69 11.22 -6.93
C PRO A 241 5.17 10.81 -7.02
N ASN A 242 6.07 11.75 -7.27
CA ASN A 242 7.48 11.48 -7.55
C ASN A 242 8.30 11.45 -6.27
N ASP A 243 7.94 10.62 -5.30
CA ASP A 243 8.70 10.45 -4.06
C ASP A 243 8.76 8.96 -3.69
N PHE A 244 9.92 8.37 -3.92
CA PHE A 244 10.09 6.93 -4.08
C PHE A 244 10.96 6.29 -3.00
N TRP A 245 11.99 6.99 -2.53
CA TRP A 245 13.06 6.36 -1.76
C TRP A 245 13.30 6.99 -0.40
N ARG A 246 13.43 6.13 0.61
CA ARG A 246 14.00 6.47 1.92
C ARG A 246 15.24 5.61 2.10
N ALA A 247 16.41 6.23 1.96
CA ALA A 247 17.66 5.50 1.78
C ALA A 247 18.57 5.67 2.99
N SER A 248 19.04 4.55 3.53
CA SER A 248 20.17 4.56 4.47
C SER A 248 21.49 4.83 3.74
N ASP A 249 22.53 5.07 4.52
CA ASP A 249 23.91 5.17 4.04
C ASP A 249 24.38 3.87 3.34
N GLU A 250 23.89 2.69 3.75
CA GLU A 250 24.12 1.42 3.06
C GLU A 250 23.58 1.41 1.62
N ALA A 251 22.42 2.02 1.37
CA ALA A 251 21.90 2.15 0.00
C ALA A 251 22.79 3.05 -0.85
N LEU A 252 23.35 4.12 -0.28
CA LEU A 252 24.31 4.99 -0.96
C LEU A 252 25.64 4.29 -1.25
N LYS A 253 26.10 3.39 -0.36
CA LYS A 253 27.29 2.56 -0.60
C LYS A 253 27.13 1.65 -1.81
N VAL A 254 25.90 1.18 -2.09
CA VAL A 254 25.60 0.39 -3.29
C VAL A 254 25.56 1.26 -4.54
N LEU A 255 24.94 2.44 -4.49
CA LEU A 255 24.82 3.32 -5.65
C LEU A 255 26.17 3.91 -6.10
N PHE A 256 27.07 4.17 -5.16
CA PHE A 256 28.40 4.74 -5.41
C PHE A 256 29.51 3.77 -4.99
N SER A 257 29.32 2.48 -5.25
CA SER A 257 30.29 1.44 -4.93
C SER A 257 31.50 1.45 -5.87
N PRO A 258 32.59 0.74 -5.53
CA PRO A 258 33.71 0.50 -6.45
C PRO A 258 33.28 -0.11 -7.78
N GLU A 259 32.31 -1.02 -7.78
CA GLU A 259 31.75 -1.64 -9.00
C GLU A 259 31.00 -0.64 -9.87
N MET A 260 30.45 0.42 -9.27
CA MET A 260 29.83 1.56 -9.95
C MET A 260 30.85 2.62 -10.41
N GLY A 261 32.15 2.35 -10.24
CA GLY A 261 33.24 3.23 -10.65
C GLY A 261 33.55 4.35 -9.66
N PHE A 262 33.28 4.15 -8.37
CA PHE A 262 33.47 5.16 -7.33
C PHE A 262 34.27 4.65 -6.12
N GLU A 263 35.12 5.51 -5.58
CA GLU A 263 35.74 5.39 -4.26
C GLU A 263 34.97 6.28 -3.28
N ILE A 264 34.39 5.68 -2.24
CA ILE A 264 33.67 6.42 -1.20
C ILE A 264 34.67 7.09 -0.26
N LEU A 265 34.63 8.42 -0.19
CA LEU A 265 35.48 9.22 0.70
C LEU A 265 34.83 9.44 2.06
N LYS A 266 33.52 9.73 2.07
CA LYS A 266 32.69 9.88 3.27
C LYS A 266 31.27 9.39 2.98
N VAL A 267 30.66 8.70 3.93
CA VAL A 267 29.27 8.23 3.83
C VAL A 267 28.70 8.06 5.22
N GLY A 268 27.42 8.35 5.42
CA GLY A 268 26.80 8.17 6.72
C GLY A 268 25.38 8.70 6.83
N MET A 269 24.82 8.50 8.01
CA MET A 269 23.50 9.02 8.40
C MET A 269 23.68 10.35 9.14
N CYS A 270 22.76 11.29 8.93
CA CYS A 270 22.80 12.62 9.54
C CYS A 270 21.38 13.13 9.88
N THR A 271 21.32 14.31 10.48
CA THR A 271 20.06 14.96 10.93
C THR A 271 19.34 14.11 11.98
N PRO A 272 19.87 14.03 13.21
CA PRO A 272 19.27 13.17 14.24
C PRO A 272 17.85 13.62 14.61
N LEU A 273 16.99 12.63 14.87
CA LEU A 273 15.61 12.82 15.33
C LEU A 273 15.21 11.75 16.35
N ARG A 274 14.08 11.96 17.01
CA ARG A 274 13.44 10.96 17.87
C ARG A 274 12.20 10.41 17.18
N MET A 275 12.08 9.09 17.12
CA MET A 275 10.93 8.42 16.51
C MET A 275 9.88 8.08 17.55
N TYR A 276 8.72 8.72 17.45
CA TYR A 276 7.56 8.42 18.29
C TYR A 276 6.60 7.51 17.53
N VAL A 277 6.27 6.37 18.14
CA VAL A 277 5.31 5.41 17.58
C VAL A 277 3.90 5.96 17.78
N HIS A 278 3.03 5.80 16.78
CA HIS A 278 1.63 6.20 16.88
C HIS A 278 0.96 5.50 18.10
N PRO A 279 0.10 6.19 18.88
CA PRO A 279 -0.44 5.67 20.15
C PRO A 279 -1.02 4.25 20.08
N ASP A 280 -1.72 3.93 18.99
CA ASP A 280 -2.36 2.63 18.79
C ASP A 280 -1.39 1.44 18.67
N PHE A 281 -0.09 1.70 18.54
CA PHE A 281 0.96 0.66 18.41
C PHE A 281 1.98 0.71 19.56
N ARG A 282 1.68 1.43 20.64
CA ARG A 282 2.55 1.54 21.82
C ARG A 282 2.35 0.34 22.73
N GLU A 283 3.00 -0.76 22.39
CA GLU A 283 3.02 -1.98 23.20
C GLU A 283 4.40 -2.64 23.19
N GLY A 284 4.73 -3.35 24.26
CA GLY A 284 5.97 -4.13 24.37
C GLY A 284 7.23 -3.31 24.02
N ALA A 285 8.02 -3.83 23.07
CA ALA A 285 9.27 -3.22 22.62
C ALA A 285 9.07 -1.84 21.95
N MET A 286 7.88 -1.53 21.43
CA MET A 286 7.60 -0.27 20.73
C MET A 286 7.71 0.94 21.65
N HIS A 287 7.50 0.77 22.96
CA HIS A 287 7.71 1.82 23.95
C HIS A 287 9.15 2.32 24.03
N GLN A 288 10.12 1.50 23.60
CA GLN A 288 11.53 1.84 23.67
C GLN A 288 12.02 2.58 22.41
N PHE A 289 11.20 2.71 21.36
CA PHE A 289 11.61 3.35 20.10
C PHE A 289 12.13 4.78 20.27
N PRO A 290 11.48 5.66 21.06
CA PRO A 290 12.01 7.01 21.29
C PRO A 290 13.34 7.04 22.05
N LEU A 291 13.80 5.92 22.61
CA LEU A 291 15.10 5.82 23.28
C LEU A 291 16.26 5.67 22.28
N PHE A 292 15.97 5.23 21.06
CA PHE A 292 16.96 5.11 20.00
C PHE A 292 16.93 6.37 19.13
N ASP A 293 18.09 6.71 18.58
CA ASP A 293 18.19 7.83 17.63
C ASP A 293 17.74 7.36 16.25
N GLY A 294 16.81 8.10 15.65
CA GLY A 294 16.54 8.03 14.23
C GLY A 294 17.34 9.10 13.49
N MET A 295 17.47 8.97 12.17
CA MET A 295 18.24 9.91 11.35
C MET A 295 17.39 10.34 10.16
N ALA A 296 17.15 11.63 10.00
CA ALA A 296 16.26 12.14 8.95
C ALA A 296 16.85 11.98 7.55
N SER A 297 18.18 11.88 7.42
CA SER A 297 18.86 11.90 6.12
C SER A 297 20.11 11.03 6.10
N SER A 298 20.58 10.71 4.90
CA SER A 298 21.88 10.09 4.64
C SER A 298 22.65 10.89 3.59
N PHE A 299 23.97 10.72 3.55
CA PHE A 299 24.83 11.41 2.59
C PHE A 299 25.98 10.54 2.09
N VAL A 300 26.53 10.89 0.93
CA VAL A 300 27.73 10.27 0.35
C VAL A 300 28.56 11.31 -0.40
N LEU A 301 29.87 11.30 -0.16
CA LEU A 301 30.91 11.95 -0.95
C LEU A 301 31.78 10.85 -1.56
N ALA A 302 31.82 10.78 -2.89
CA ALA A 302 32.60 9.77 -3.60
C ALA A 302 33.42 10.39 -4.74
N ARG A 303 34.52 9.72 -5.10
CA ARG A 303 35.40 10.07 -6.21
C ARG A 303 35.25 9.05 -7.32
N LYS A 304 35.08 9.48 -8.56
CA LYS A 304 35.08 8.55 -9.69
C LYS A 304 36.47 7.97 -9.92
N THR A 305 36.57 6.65 -10.08
CA THR A 305 37.84 5.93 -10.29
C THR A 305 38.00 5.41 -11.71
N PHE A 306 36.92 5.05 -12.40
CA PHE A 306 36.93 4.63 -13.81
C PHE A 306 35.58 4.86 -14.50
N ASP A 307 35.59 4.82 -15.83
CA ASP A 307 34.39 4.91 -16.67
C ASP A 307 33.62 3.59 -16.67
N LEU A 308 32.33 3.64 -16.31
CA LEU A 308 31.46 2.47 -16.43
C LEU A 308 31.32 2.04 -17.91
N PRO A 309 31.40 0.73 -18.21
CA PRO A 309 31.10 0.23 -19.54
C PRO A 309 29.69 0.63 -19.98
N GLY A 310 29.52 0.95 -21.27
CA GLY A 310 28.22 1.28 -21.83
C GLY A 310 27.21 0.15 -21.60
N GLY A 311 26.04 0.49 -21.05
CA GLY A 311 24.99 -0.48 -20.74
C GLY A 311 25.23 -1.33 -19.48
N ALA A 312 26.27 -1.03 -18.68
CA ALA A 312 26.50 -1.70 -17.38
C ALA A 312 25.30 -1.57 -16.43
N VAL A 313 24.54 -0.48 -16.57
CA VAL A 313 23.30 -0.24 -15.83
C VAL A 313 22.20 0.07 -16.83
N ALA A 314 21.06 -0.62 -16.73
CA ALA A 314 19.96 -0.52 -17.67
C ALA A 314 18.70 0.09 -17.04
N TRP A 315 17.97 0.86 -17.86
CA TRP A 315 16.63 1.34 -17.52
C TRP A 315 15.59 0.28 -17.88
N PRO A 316 14.62 -0.02 -17.00
CA PRO A 316 13.54 -0.93 -17.35
C PRO A 316 12.41 -0.29 -18.19
N LEU A 317 12.37 1.05 -18.35
CA LEU A 317 11.30 1.77 -19.06
C LEU A 317 11.78 2.40 -20.38
N GLN A 318 10.84 2.82 -21.24
CA GLN A 318 11.19 3.64 -22.39
C GLN A 318 11.50 5.08 -21.96
N LYS A 319 12.53 5.71 -22.55
CA LYS A 319 12.96 7.09 -22.24
C LYS A 319 11.79 8.11 -22.25
N SER A 320 10.89 8.00 -23.23
CA SER A 320 9.70 8.86 -23.31
C SER A 320 8.72 8.68 -22.16
N GLN A 321 8.58 7.48 -21.61
CA GLN A 321 7.78 7.20 -20.42
C GLN A 321 8.47 7.71 -19.16
N SER A 322 9.80 7.59 -19.10
CA SER A 322 10.63 8.16 -18.03
C SER A 322 10.41 9.66 -17.90
N ILE A 323 10.57 10.40 -19.00
CA ILE A 323 10.40 11.86 -19.02
C ILE A 323 8.98 12.24 -18.58
N LYS A 324 7.95 11.54 -19.08
CA LYS A 324 6.57 11.78 -18.65
C LYS A 324 6.36 11.54 -17.15
N HIS A 325 7.01 10.53 -16.59
CA HIS A 325 6.94 10.25 -15.16
C HIS A 325 7.69 11.34 -14.37
N SER A 326 8.90 11.72 -14.78
CA SER A 326 9.69 12.78 -14.14
C SER A 326 8.98 14.14 -14.17
N GLN A 327 8.28 14.46 -15.26
CA GLN A 327 7.49 15.68 -15.41
C GLN A 327 6.25 15.75 -14.50
N ALA A 328 5.84 14.64 -13.87
CA ALA A 328 4.79 14.65 -12.86
C ALA A 328 5.28 15.22 -11.51
N TYR A 329 6.59 15.46 -11.35
CA TYR A 329 7.13 16.16 -10.19
C TYR A 329 6.50 17.57 -10.09
N PRO A 330 5.96 17.99 -8.93
CA PRO A 330 5.22 19.23 -8.82
C PRO A 330 5.98 20.48 -9.27
N ALA A 331 5.33 21.33 -10.06
CA ALA A 331 5.94 22.54 -10.61
C ALA A 331 6.00 23.72 -9.62
N HIS A 332 5.27 23.64 -8.49
CA HIS A 332 5.06 24.69 -7.48
C HIS A 332 5.36 26.13 -7.96
N GLY A 333 4.32 26.84 -8.43
CA GLY A 333 4.38 28.28 -8.68
C GLY A 333 4.99 28.69 -10.04
N SER A 334 4.34 28.31 -11.14
CA SER A 334 4.58 28.91 -12.46
C SER A 334 3.39 28.83 -13.44
N GLU A 335 2.15 29.07 -13.02
CA GLU A 335 1.05 29.35 -13.97
C GLU A 335 0.18 30.53 -13.55
N ALA A 336 0.50 31.69 -14.13
CA ALA A 336 -0.49 32.66 -14.53
C ALA A 336 -0.68 32.55 -16.05
N ALA A 337 -1.95 32.56 -16.48
CA ALA A 337 -2.45 32.69 -17.85
C ALA A 337 -2.71 31.41 -18.67
N ALA A 338 -3.86 30.76 -18.43
CA ALA A 338 -4.76 30.34 -19.51
C ALA A 338 -6.22 30.31 -19.01
N ASN A 339 -7.10 30.98 -19.74
CA ASN A 339 -8.49 31.28 -19.40
C ASN A 339 -9.42 30.36 -20.21
N PRO A 340 -10.38 29.62 -19.62
CA PRO A 340 -11.47 29.01 -20.37
C PRO A 340 -12.81 29.68 -20.04
N LYS A 341 -13.48 30.19 -21.06
CA LYS A 341 -14.90 30.58 -21.02
C LYS A 341 -15.69 29.82 -22.09
N SER A 342 -16.98 29.65 -21.76
CA SER A 342 -18.14 29.28 -22.58
C SER A 342 -18.27 27.80 -22.96
N ASP A 343 -19.43 27.16 -22.89
CA ASP A 343 -20.76 27.53 -22.39
C ASP A 343 -21.58 26.24 -22.20
N ALA A 344 -22.54 26.28 -21.30
CA ALA A 344 -23.50 25.21 -21.04
C ALA A 344 -24.87 25.49 -21.69
N ALA A 345 -25.61 24.38 -21.87
CA ALA A 345 -27.05 24.21 -21.63
C ALA A 345 -28.04 24.21 -22.81
N ALA A 346 -28.86 23.13 -22.83
CA ALA A 346 -30.32 23.08 -23.01
C ALA A 346 -30.71 21.58 -23.08
N SER A 347 -31.84 21.02 -22.61
CA SER A 347 -33.11 21.56 -22.08
C SER A 347 -33.95 20.43 -21.44
N ASN A 348 -34.97 20.86 -20.67
CA ASN A 348 -35.93 20.14 -19.80
C ASN A 348 -36.88 19.11 -20.44
N GLY A 349 -37.50 18.29 -19.57
CA GLY A 349 -38.89 17.83 -19.74
C GLY A 349 -39.31 16.67 -18.81
N VAL A 350 -39.98 16.95 -17.69
CA VAL A 350 -40.62 15.95 -16.82
C VAL A 350 -42.14 16.08 -16.94
N VAL A 351 -42.84 14.95 -17.15
CA VAL A 351 -44.29 14.80 -17.01
C VAL A 351 -44.56 13.59 -16.10
N SER A 352 -45.46 13.77 -15.14
CA SER A 352 -45.82 12.81 -14.08
C SER A 352 -46.92 11.82 -14.47
N GLU A 353 -46.83 10.57 -13.99
CA GLU A 353 -47.91 9.56 -14.01
C GLU A 353 -48.13 8.91 -12.63
N PRO A 354 -49.29 8.24 -12.40
CA PRO A 354 -49.91 8.06 -11.08
C PRO A 354 -49.47 6.82 -10.27
N SER A 355 -49.86 6.85 -8.99
CA SER A 355 -49.47 5.98 -7.86
C SER A 355 -49.54 4.46 -8.06
N LYS A 356 -48.46 3.76 -7.70
CA LYS A 356 -48.33 2.29 -7.62
C LYS A 356 -48.44 1.76 -6.17
N PRO A 357 -48.84 0.48 -5.98
CA PRO A 357 -49.14 -0.12 -4.69
C PRO A 357 -47.88 -0.41 -3.86
N ALA A 358 -48.09 -0.66 -2.55
CA ALA A 358 -47.06 -0.71 -1.52
C ALA A 358 -45.78 -1.49 -1.92
N PRO A 359 -44.58 -0.93 -1.62
CA PRO A 359 -43.31 -1.52 -2.06
C PRO A 359 -43.04 -2.84 -1.34
N ARG A 360 -42.62 -3.84 -2.13
CA ARG A 360 -41.85 -4.98 -1.61
C ARG A 360 -40.55 -4.44 -1.00
N PRO A 361 -39.97 -5.09 0.02
CA PRO A 361 -38.71 -4.64 0.61
C PRO A 361 -37.67 -4.43 -0.49
N GLU A 362 -37.06 -3.25 -0.50
CA GLU A 362 -36.04 -2.86 -1.48
C GLU A 362 -34.94 -3.92 -1.53
N TRP A 363 -34.65 -4.44 -2.72
CA TRP A 363 -33.46 -5.25 -2.91
C TRP A 363 -32.23 -4.33 -2.81
N VAL A 364 -31.56 -4.38 -1.67
CA VAL A 364 -30.24 -3.78 -1.54
C VAL A 364 -29.25 -4.65 -2.30
N MET A 365 -28.84 -4.18 -3.47
CA MET A 365 -27.80 -4.82 -4.28
C MET A 365 -26.47 -4.89 -3.50
N PRO A 366 -25.87 -6.08 -3.31
CA PRO A 366 -24.53 -6.19 -2.73
C PRO A 366 -23.50 -5.46 -3.59
N GLU A 367 -22.46 -4.89 -2.97
CA GLU A 367 -21.40 -4.16 -3.68
C GLU A 367 -20.68 -5.02 -4.73
N ARG A 368 -20.45 -6.32 -4.45
CA ARG A 368 -19.95 -7.30 -5.42
C ARG A 368 -20.79 -7.35 -6.69
N THR A 369 -22.12 -7.44 -6.52
CA THR A 369 -23.07 -7.51 -7.63
C THR A 369 -23.08 -6.22 -8.42
N LYS A 370 -23.04 -5.05 -7.77
CA LYS A 370 -22.97 -3.75 -8.45
C LYS A 370 -21.73 -3.63 -9.33
N LEU A 371 -20.56 -3.97 -8.80
CA LEU A 371 -19.29 -3.91 -9.53
C LEU A 371 -19.29 -4.87 -10.74
N LEU A 372 -19.71 -6.12 -10.55
CA LEU A 372 -19.78 -7.08 -11.65
C LEU A 372 -20.75 -6.62 -12.74
N LEU A 373 -21.94 -6.13 -12.36
CA LEU A 373 -22.93 -5.61 -13.30
C LEU A 373 -22.49 -4.30 -13.99
N SER A 374 -21.51 -3.56 -13.46
CA SER A 374 -20.97 -2.38 -14.15
C SER A 374 -19.98 -2.73 -15.27
N MET A 375 -19.46 -3.96 -15.30
CA MET A 375 -18.43 -4.40 -16.27
C MET A 375 -19.03 -4.84 -17.63
N PHE A 376 -20.35 -4.94 -17.74
CA PHE A 376 -21.06 -5.32 -18.97
C PHE A 376 -22.50 -4.81 -18.98
N ASP A 377 -23.12 -4.76 -20.17
CA ASP A 377 -24.54 -4.40 -20.29
C ASP A 377 -25.43 -5.63 -20.03
N ALA A 378 -25.94 -5.73 -18.81
CA ALA A 378 -26.81 -6.82 -18.37
C ALA A 378 -28.24 -6.75 -18.94
N SER A 379 -28.60 -5.73 -19.73
CA SER A 379 -29.89 -5.66 -20.44
C SER A 379 -29.94 -6.55 -21.68
N GLY A 380 -28.76 -6.95 -22.20
CA GLY A 380 -28.62 -7.87 -23.32
C GLY A 380 -29.03 -9.30 -22.99
N PHE A 381 -28.99 -10.18 -24.00
CA PHE A 381 -29.24 -11.60 -23.81
C PHE A 381 -27.95 -12.35 -23.48
N GLY A 382 -27.87 -12.95 -22.29
CA GLY A 382 -26.63 -13.50 -21.76
C GLY A 382 -26.64 -14.99 -21.47
N LEU A 383 -25.47 -15.49 -21.06
CA LEU A 383 -25.29 -16.82 -20.48
C LEU A 383 -24.62 -16.67 -19.11
N GLU A 384 -25.19 -17.31 -18.09
CA GLU A 384 -24.53 -17.50 -16.79
C GLU A 384 -24.04 -18.94 -16.65
N VAL A 385 -22.76 -19.12 -16.38
CA VAL A 385 -22.08 -20.41 -16.25
C VAL A 385 -21.86 -20.71 -14.77
N GLY A 386 -22.42 -21.82 -14.30
CA GLY A 386 -22.33 -22.29 -12.91
C GLY A 386 -23.04 -21.42 -11.87
N PRO A 387 -24.28 -20.93 -12.09
CA PRO A 387 -24.97 -20.10 -11.10
C PRO A 387 -25.21 -20.84 -9.76
N SER A 388 -25.41 -22.16 -9.79
CA SER A 388 -25.72 -22.98 -8.63
C SER A 388 -26.83 -22.32 -7.78
N TYR A 389 -26.60 -22.14 -6.48
CA TYR A 389 -27.52 -21.45 -5.56
C TYR A 389 -27.28 -19.95 -5.40
N ASN A 390 -26.29 -19.36 -6.06
CA ASN A 390 -25.93 -17.95 -5.89
C ASN A 390 -25.78 -17.23 -7.24
N PRO A 391 -26.86 -17.16 -8.06
CA PRO A 391 -26.81 -16.51 -9.37
C PRO A 391 -26.55 -15.00 -9.24
N LEU A 392 -25.67 -14.47 -10.09
CA LEU A 392 -25.53 -13.02 -10.30
C LEU A 392 -26.73 -12.47 -11.08
N LEU A 393 -27.27 -13.25 -12.02
CA LEU A 393 -28.30 -12.83 -12.98
C LEU A 393 -29.58 -13.67 -12.84
N PRO A 394 -30.24 -13.65 -11.65
CA PRO A 394 -31.41 -14.49 -11.41
C PRO A 394 -32.56 -14.16 -12.37
N LYS A 395 -33.05 -15.16 -13.12
CA LYS A 395 -34.19 -15.02 -14.03
C LYS A 395 -35.44 -14.56 -13.27
N SER A 396 -35.60 -15.00 -12.02
CA SER A 396 -36.66 -14.55 -11.11
C SER A 396 -36.71 -13.03 -10.89
N ARG A 397 -35.63 -12.29 -11.22
CA ARG A 397 -35.56 -10.82 -11.16
C ARG A 397 -35.61 -10.13 -12.52
N GLY A 398 -35.91 -10.88 -13.58
CA GLY A 398 -36.10 -10.34 -14.93
C GLY A 398 -34.83 -10.25 -15.77
N PHE A 399 -33.71 -10.83 -15.33
CA PHE A 399 -32.53 -10.97 -16.19
C PHE A 399 -32.81 -11.93 -17.34
N ASN A 400 -32.41 -11.53 -18.55
CA ASN A 400 -32.62 -12.30 -19.76
C ASN A 400 -31.39 -13.16 -20.06
N VAL A 401 -31.26 -14.28 -19.34
CA VAL A 401 -30.11 -15.18 -19.44
C VAL A 401 -30.54 -16.62 -19.68
N GLU A 402 -29.72 -17.35 -20.44
CA GLU A 402 -29.65 -18.82 -20.31
C GLU A 402 -28.58 -19.19 -19.27
N THR A 403 -28.66 -20.40 -18.76
CA THR A 403 -27.82 -20.92 -17.67
C THR A 403 -27.27 -22.28 -18.06
N ILE A 404 -26.00 -22.53 -17.72
CA ILE A 404 -25.39 -23.85 -17.80
C ILE A 404 -24.79 -24.22 -16.45
N ASP A 405 -25.05 -25.42 -15.95
CA ASP A 405 -24.56 -25.89 -14.65
C ASP A 405 -24.12 -27.36 -14.69
N HIS A 406 -23.43 -27.84 -13.66
CA HIS A 406 -22.96 -29.22 -13.55
C HIS A 406 -24.08 -30.24 -13.29
N ALA A 407 -25.28 -29.77 -12.90
CA ALA A 407 -26.44 -30.60 -12.65
C ALA A 407 -27.73 -29.83 -13.00
N ASP A 408 -28.83 -30.56 -13.19
CA ASP A 408 -30.14 -29.93 -13.39
C ASP A 408 -30.65 -29.25 -12.11
N ALA A 409 -31.65 -28.38 -12.26
CA ALA A 409 -32.20 -27.60 -11.15
C ALA A 409 -32.76 -28.48 -10.01
N ALA A 410 -33.33 -29.65 -10.34
CA ALA A 410 -33.86 -30.57 -9.34
C ALA A 410 -32.73 -31.16 -8.48
N THR A 411 -31.66 -31.62 -9.12
CA THR A 411 -30.46 -32.17 -8.46
C THR A 411 -29.74 -31.10 -7.65
N LEU A 412 -29.63 -29.87 -8.16
CA LEU A 412 -29.03 -28.76 -7.41
C LEU A 412 -29.86 -28.38 -6.18
N ARG A 413 -31.20 -28.36 -6.28
CA ARG A 413 -32.08 -28.12 -5.12
C ARG A 413 -31.94 -29.19 -4.06
N GLU A 414 -31.75 -30.44 -4.47
CA GLU A 414 -31.49 -31.55 -3.54
C GLU A 414 -30.10 -31.47 -2.91
N LYS A 415 -29.08 -31.04 -3.67
CA LYS A 415 -27.72 -30.83 -3.16
C LYS A 415 -27.63 -29.65 -2.20
N TYR A 416 -28.32 -28.55 -2.49
CA TYR A 416 -28.32 -27.31 -1.73
C TYR A 416 -29.69 -27.06 -1.08
N LYS A 417 -30.19 -28.02 -0.29
CA LYS A 417 -31.55 -27.98 0.29
C LYS A 417 -31.86 -26.69 1.03
N ASP A 418 -30.89 -26.19 1.79
CA ASP A 418 -31.02 -24.96 2.57
C ASP A 418 -31.14 -23.71 1.70
N ASN A 419 -30.68 -23.77 0.44
CA ASN A 419 -30.72 -22.67 -0.53
C ASN A 419 -31.55 -23.02 -1.78
N ALA A 420 -32.41 -24.05 -1.71
CA ALA A 420 -33.15 -24.57 -2.87
C ALA A 420 -34.03 -23.50 -3.55
N SER A 421 -34.50 -22.51 -2.79
CA SER A 421 -35.30 -21.39 -3.31
C SER A 421 -34.52 -20.39 -4.16
N GLN A 422 -33.18 -20.42 -4.10
CA GLN A 422 -32.28 -19.56 -4.87
C GLN A 422 -31.81 -20.22 -6.18
N ILE A 423 -32.11 -21.51 -6.36
CA ILE A 423 -31.79 -22.26 -7.58
C ILE A 423 -32.74 -21.86 -8.71
N GLU A 424 -32.18 -21.21 -9.74
CA GLU A 424 -32.87 -20.92 -10.99
C GLU A 424 -33.03 -22.18 -11.85
N GLU A 425 -33.95 -22.15 -12.82
CA GLU A 425 -34.05 -23.23 -13.79
C GLU A 425 -32.81 -23.29 -14.69
N VAL A 426 -32.28 -24.49 -14.89
CA VAL A 426 -31.05 -24.75 -15.65
C VAL A 426 -31.41 -25.08 -17.10
N ASP A 427 -30.90 -24.31 -18.07
CA ASP A 427 -31.21 -24.52 -19.50
C ASP A 427 -30.31 -25.58 -20.15
N TYR A 428 -29.09 -25.72 -19.64
CA TYR A 428 -28.08 -26.65 -20.14
C TYR A 428 -27.37 -27.35 -18.98
N VAL A 429 -27.22 -28.67 -19.05
CA VAL A 429 -26.45 -29.44 -18.07
C VAL A 429 -25.11 -29.84 -18.69
N SER A 430 -24.02 -29.55 -17.99
CA SER A 430 -22.67 -29.96 -18.38
C SER A 430 -22.53 -31.47 -18.26
N ASP A 431 -22.20 -32.14 -19.36
CA ASP A 431 -22.11 -33.60 -19.46
C ASP A 431 -20.71 -34.09 -19.90
N GLY A 432 -19.71 -33.22 -19.75
CA GLY A 432 -18.31 -33.49 -20.15
C GLY A 432 -18.00 -33.16 -21.61
N ARG A 433 -19.00 -32.73 -22.40
CA ARG A 433 -18.78 -32.01 -23.66
C ARG A 433 -18.29 -30.59 -23.39
N SER A 434 -17.76 -29.97 -24.43
CA SER A 434 -17.39 -28.55 -24.36
C SER A 434 -18.65 -27.68 -24.18
N ILE A 435 -18.49 -26.46 -23.64
CA ILE A 435 -19.63 -25.54 -23.45
C ILE A 435 -20.27 -25.17 -24.80
N LEU A 436 -19.45 -25.03 -25.85
CA LEU A 436 -19.93 -24.79 -27.21
C LEU A 436 -20.74 -25.99 -27.75
N GLU A 437 -20.26 -27.22 -27.56
CA GLU A 437 -20.95 -28.44 -27.99
C GLU A 437 -22.27 -28.65 -27.25
N THR A 438 -22.32 -28.33 -25.96
CA THR A 438 -23.52 -28.46 -25.12
C THR A 438 -24.61 -27.49 -25.58
N ILE A 439 -24.25 -26.24 -25.87
CA ILE A 439 -25.21 -25.20 -26.27
C ILE A 439 -25.59 -25.32 -27.75
N GLY A 440 -24.65 -25.73 -28.61
CA GLY A 440 -24.89 -25.98 -30.03
C GLY A 440 -25.20 -24.73 -30.88
N LYS A 441 -24.94 -23.53 -30.37
CA LYS A 441 -25.24 -22.24 -31.03
C LYS A 441 -23.96 -21.41 -31.18
N LYS A 442 -23.97 -20.42 -32.07
CA LYS A 442 -22.83 -19.49 -32.30
C LYS A 442 -23.33 -18.05 -32.34
N LYS A 443 -22.50 -17.09 -31.89
CA LYS A 443 -22.82 -15.65 -31.89
C LYS A 443 -24.19 -15.32 -31.28
N ARG A 444 -24.50 -15.99 -30.17
CA ARG A 444 -25.80 -15.95 -29.52
C ARG A 444 -25.88 -14.88 -28.44
N TYR A 445 -24.86 -14.80 -27.59
CA TYR A 445 -24.93 -14.01 -26.37
C TYR A 445 -24.23 -12.66 -26.51
N ASP A 446 -24.83 -11.64 -25.91
CA ASP A 446 -24.24 -10.31 -25.72
C ASP A 446 -23.16 -10.34 -24.63
N PHE A 447 -23.32 -11.20 -23.62
CA PHE A 447 -22.31 -11.46 -22.61
C PHE A 447 -22.37 -12.91 -22.13
N ILE A 448 -21.25 -13.40 -21.60
CA ILE A 448 -21.16 -14.65 -20.84
C ILE A 448 -20.54 -14.28 -19.49
N TYR A 449 -21.18 -14.68 -18.40
CA TYR A 449 -20.67 -14.49 -17.04
C TYR A 449 -20.34 -15.84 -16.41
N ALA A 450 -19.20 -15.94 -15.75
CA ALA A 450 -18.81 -17.11 -14.97
C ALA A 450 -18.11 -16.68 -13.68
N SER A 451 -18.52 -17.27 -12.55
CA SER A 451 -17.99 -16.96 -11.23
C SER A 451 -17.47 -18.23 -10.59
N HIS A 452 -16.18 -18.27 -10.28
CA HIS A 452 -15.56 -19.47 -9.68
C HIS A 452 -15.79 -20.74 -10.52
N VAL A 453 -15.54 -20.61 -11.83
CA VAL A 453 -15.66 -21.68 -12.83
C VAL A 453 -14.31 -21.95 -13.50
N ILE A 454 -13.51 -20.91 -13.73
CA ILE A 454 -12.32 -21.02 -14.58
C ILE A 454 -11.25 -21.91 -13.97
N GLU A 455 -11.19 -22.00 -12.65
CA GLU A 455 -10.34 -22.89 -11.90
C GLU A 455 -10.77 -24.35 -12.05
N HIS A 456 -12.04 -24.63 -12.33
CA HIS A 456 -12.59 -25.98 -12.49
C HIS A 456 -12.53 -26.51 -13.93
N VAL A 457 -12.24 -25.65 -14.92
CA VAL A 457 -12.16 -26.12 -16.31
C VAL A 457 -10.92 -26.98 -16.52
N THR A 458 -11.00 -27.99 -17.39
CA THR A 458 -9.89 -28.91 -17.65
C THR A 458 -8.94 -28.40 -18.73
N ASP A 459 -9.45 -27.52 -19.60
CA ASP A 459 -8.74 -26.85 -20.69
C ASP A 459 -9.22 -25.39 -20.78
N ILE A 460 -8.41 -24.48 -20.24
CA ILE A 460 -8.74 -23.05 -20.17
C ILE A 460 -8.71 -22.38 -21.55
N VAL A 461 -7.89 -22.87 -22.48
CA VAL A 461 -7.77 -22.31 -23.83
C VAL A 461 -9.04 -22.63 -24.60
N ARG A 462 -9.48 -23.90 -24.59
CA ARG A 462 -10.72 -24.32 -25.25
C ARG A 462 -11.94 -23.63 -24.64
N PHE A 463 -12.01 -23.51 -23.31
CA PHE A 463 -13.10 -22.79 -22.65
C PHE A 463 -13.23 -21.35 -23.18
N ILE A 464 -12.12 -20.61 -23.27
CA ILE A 464 -12.13 -19.24 -23.81
C ILE A 464 -12.52 -19.23 -25.31
N GLN A 465 -12.02 -20.16 -26.12
CA GLN A 465 -12.38 -20.27 -27.54
C GLN A 465 -13.87 -20.59 -27.77
N ASP A 466 -14.44 -21.42 -26.91
CA ASP A 466 -15.85 -21.77 -26.95
C ASP A 466 -16.70 -20.54 -26.61
N CYS A 467 -16.36 -19.83 -25.54
CA CYS A 467 -16.97 -18.55 -25.18
C CYS A 467 -16.87 -17.54 -26.32
N GLU A 468 -15.71 -17.43 -26.98
CA GLU A 468 -15.53 -16.59 -28.17
C GLU A 468 -16.49 -16.96 -29.31
N THR A 469 -16.78 -18.24 -29.49
CA THR A 469 -17.66 -18.71 -30.56
C THR A 469 -19.13 -18.48 -30.21
N LEU A 470 -19.47 -18.62 -28.93
CA LEU A 470 -20.80 -18.38 -28.38
C LEU A 470 -21.16 -16.88 -28.35
N LEU A 471 -20.19 -16.01 -28.10
CA LEU A 471 -20.36 -14.56 -28.05
C LEU A 471 -20.58 -13.93 -29.43
N LYS A 472 -21.45 -12.92 -29.48
CA LYS A 472 -21.54 -11.97 -30.61
C LYS A 472 -20.19 -11.24 -30.82
N PRO A 473 -19.95 -10.61 -31.98
CA PRO A 473 -18.67 -9.95 -32.27
C PRO A 473 -18.18 -8.98 -31.18
N ASP A 474 -19.08 -8.19 -30.60
CA ASP A 474 -18.81 -7.22 -29.54
C ASP A 474 -19.13 -7.74 -28.13
N GLY A 475 -19.43 -9.03 -28.02
CA GLY A 475 -19.83 -9.64 -26.76
C GLY A 475 -18.66 -9.78 -25.79
N ARG A 476 -18.99 -9.84 -24.50
CA ARG A 476 -18.02 -9.85 -23.40
C ARG A 476 -18.06 -11.16 -22.60
N LEU A 477 -16.90 -11.74 -22.31
CA LEU A 477 -16.78 -12.79 -21.30
C LEU A 477 -16.35 -12.13 -19.98
N VAL A 478 -17.16 -12.23 -18.93
CA VAL A 478 -16.93 -11.62 -17.63
C VAL A 478 -16.65 -12.72 -16.61
N LEU A 479 -15.51 -12.64 -15.94
CA LEU A 479 -15.04 -13.67 -15.02
C LEU A 479 -14.83 -13.08 -13.63
N ALA A 480 -15.34 -13.78 -12.60
CA ALA A 480 -14.85 -13.67 -11.24
C ALA A 480 -13.94 -14.87 -10.96
N VAL A 481 -12.67 -14.60 -10.65
CA VAL A 481 -11.61 -15.60 -10.54
C VAL A 481 -11.07 -15.59 -9.12
N PRO A 482 -10.92 -16.77 -8.47
CA PRO A 482 -10.28 -16.84 -7.16
C PRO A 482 -8.86 -16.30 -7.21
N ASP A 483 -8.51 -15.47 -6.24
CA ASP A 483 -7.13 -15.13 -5.96
C ASP A 483 -6.56 -16.20 -5.04
N LYS A 484 -5.64 -17.01 -5.58
CA LYS A 484 -5.08 -18.17 -4.86
C LYS A 484 -4.51 -17.79 -3.50
N ARG A 485 -4.08 -16.55 -3.32
CA ARG A 485 -3.42 -16.05 -2.10
C ARG A 485 -4.33 -16.08 -0.86
N PHE A 486 -5.64 -16.17 -1.09
CA PHE A 486 -6.69 -15.95 -0.09
C PHE A 486 -7.67 -17.12 0.01
N CYS A 487 -7.29 -18.29 -0.52
CA CYS A 487 -8.08 -19.51 -0.43
C CYS A 487 -7.20 -20.74 -0.25
N PHE A 488 -7.81 -21.91 -0.11
CA PHE A 488 -7.14 -23.19 0.11
C PHE A 488 -6.10 -23.58 -0.95
N ASP A 489 -5.97 -22.85 -2.05
CA ASP A 489 -4.89 -22.96 -3.04
C ASP A 489 -3.62 -22.15 -2.70
N ALA A 490 -3.56 -21.47 -1.55
CA ALA A 490 -2.49 -20.51 -1.23
C ALA A 490 -1.08 -21.10 -1.29
N LEU A 491 -0.91 -22.37 -0.92
CA LEU A 491 0.38 -23.05 -0.96
C LEU A 491 0.72 -23.70 -2.31
N ARG A 492 -0.21 -23.69 -3.28
CA ARG A 492 0.03 -24.26 -4.61
C ARG A 492 0.85 -23.31 -5.49
N PRO A 493 1.67 -23.80 -6.44
CA PRO A 493 2.34 -22.96 -7.42
C PRO A 493 1.36 -22.21 -8.35
N LEU A 494 1.84 -21.15 -9.00
CA LEU A 494 1.07 -20.47 -10.05
C LEU A 494 0.91 -21.36 -11.29
N SER A 495 -0.26 -21.28 -11.92
CA SER A 495 -0.46 -21.85 -13.24
C SER A 495 0.35 -21.13 -14.31
N THR A 496 0.84 -21.90 -15.27
CA THR A 496 1.75 -21.43 -16.31
C THR A 496 1.11 -21.47 -17.69
N VAL A 497 1.63 -20.66 -18.62
CA VAL A 497 1.27 -20.73 -20.04
C VAL A 497 1.55 -22.14 -20.59
N GLY A 498 2.66 -22.78 -20.19
CA GLY A 498 3.00 -24.13 -20.62
C GLY A 498 1.94 -25.17 -20.24
N GLN A 499 1.43 -25.12 -19.00
CA GLN A 499 0.34 -26.01 -18.56
C GLN A 499 -0.95 -25.77 -19.35
N ALA A 500 -1.28 -24.50 -19.64
CA ALA A 500 -2.44 -24.15 -20.47
C ALA A 500 -2.32 -24.75 -21.89
N LEU A 501 -1.17 -24.55 -22.54
CA LEU A 501 -0.91 -25.12 -23.87
C LEU A 501 -0.91 -26.66 -23.84
N GLN A 502 -0.32 -27.28 -22.82
CA GLN A 502 -0.32 -28.72 -22.68
C GLN A 502 -1.75 -29.27 -22.55
N SER A 503 -2.59 -28.67 -21.69
CA SER A 503 -3.99 -29.08 -21.53
C SER A 503 -4.79 -28.98 -22.83
N TYR A 504 -4.48 -27.95 -23.63
CA TYR A 504 -5.12 -27.69 -24.91
C TYR A 504 -4.76 -28.73 -25.96
N PHE A 505 -3.47 -29.06 -26.11
CA PHE A 505 -3.02 -30.06 -27.07
C PHE A 505 -3.35 -31.50 -26.65
N GLU A 506 -3.50 -31.76 -25.35
CA GLU A 506 -4.00 -33.04 -24.84
C GLU A 506 -5.53 -33.15 -24.91
N GLU A 507 -6.24 -32.08 -25.31
CA GLU A 507 -7.71 -32.01 -25.39
C GLU A 507 -8.38 -32.51 -24.09
N ARG A 508 -7.85 -32.08 -22.94
CA ARG A 508 -8.22 -32.64 -21.64
C ARG A 508 -9.72 -32.44 -21.35
N LYS A 509 -10.41 -33.55 -21.10
CA LYS A 509 -11.80 -33.59 -20.61
C LYS A 509 -11.91 -33.89 -19.10
N ARG A 510 -10.78 -34.13 -18.44
CA ARG A 510 -10.68 -34.43 -17.01
C ARG A 510 -9.38 -33.86 -16.43
N HIS A 511 -9.39 -33.56 -15.13
CA HIS A 511 -8.16 -33.19 -14.43
C HIS A 511 -7.18 -34.36 -14.44
N SER A 512 -5.89 -34.05 -14.54
CA SER A 512 -4.85 -35.08 -14.47
C SER A 512 -4.72 -35.60 -13.04
N PRO A 513 -4.20 -36.83 -12.84
CA PRO A 513 -3.85 -37.31 -11.50
C PRO A 513 -2.96 -36.35 -10.72
N ALA A 514 -2.05 -35.64 -11.41
CA ALA A 514 -1.19 -34.63 -10.79
C ALA A 514 -2.00 -33.46 -10.22
N VAL A 515 -3.01 -32.95 -10.94
CA VAL A 515 -3.88 -31.87 -10.42
C VAL A 515 -4.65 -32.32 -9.17
N LEU A 516 -5.17 -33.56 -9.18
CA LEU A 516 -5.92 -34.11 -8.05
C LEU A 516 -5.02 -34.34 -6.83
N PHE A 517 -3.78 -34.78 -7.05
CA PHE A 517 -2.77 -34.87 -6.00
C PHE A 517 -2.39 -33.50 -5.45
N ASP A 518 -2.01 -32.56 -6.31
CA ASP A 518 -1.53 -31.23 -5.89
C ASP A 518 -2.62 -30.47 -5.12
N GLN A 519 -3.88 -30.55 -5.56
CA GLN A 519 -4.98 -29.99 -4.79
C GLN A 519 -5.05 -30.62 -3.39
N ALA A 520 -5.02 -31.94 -3.29
CA ALA A 520 -5.15 -32.60 -2.01
C ALA A 520 -3.93 -32.36 -1.09
N PHE A 521 -2.72 -32.41 -1.66
CA PHE A 521 -1.46 -32.32 -0.95
C PHE A 521 -1.20 -30.91 -0.41
N TYR A 522 -1.50 -29.88 -1.19
CA TYR A 522 -1.27 -28.48 -0.82
C TYR A 522 -2.51 -27.78 -0.26
N ALA A 523 -3.68 -28.44 -0.24
CA ALA A 523 -4.89 -27.87 0.35
C ALA A 523 -4.60 -27.38 1.76
N CYS A 524 -4.85 -26.09 2.01
CA CYS A 524 -4.59 -25.47 3.29
C CYS A 524 -5.80 -24.71 3.83
N CYS A 525 -5.79 -24.48 5.14
CA CYS A 525 -6.73 -23.61 5.82
C CYS A 525 -5.99 -22.62 6.70
N LYS A 526 -6.57 -21.44 6.90
CA LYS A 526 -6.12 -20.44 7.87
C LYS A 526 -7.14 -20.38 8.98
N ALA A 527 -6.74 -20.69 10.22
CA ALA A 527 -7.67 -20.77 11.35
C ALA A 527 -8.96 -21.58 11.06
N GLN A 528 -8.81 -22.74 10.42
CA GLN A 528 -9.90 -23.64 9.97
C GLN A 528 -10.80 -23.09 8.85
N GLN A 529 -10.49 -21.94 8.25
CA GLN A 529 -11.20 -21.39 7.10
C GLN A 529 -10.47 -21.71 5.79
N THR A 530 -11.24 -22.03 4.74
CA THR A 530 -10.72 -22.33 3.39
C THR A 530 -10.64 -21.11 2.48
N VAL A 531 -11.12 -19.95 2.95
CA VAL A 531 -11.06 -18.64 2.30
C VAL A 531 -10.84 -17.60 3.39
N TRP A 532 -10.01 -16.58 3.14
CA TRP A 532 -9.67 -15.53 4.10
C TRP A 532 -9.38 -14.19 3.40
N ILE A 533 -9.16 -13.12 4.16
CA ILE A 533 -8.90 -11.77 3.60
C ILE A 533 -7.61 -11.13 4.14
N GLU A 534 -6.93 -11.80 5.07
CA GLU A 534 -5.66 -11.36 5.63
C GLU A 534 -4.53 -11.67 4.63
N PRO A 535 -3.75 -10.67 4.18
CA PRO A 535 -2.63 -10.88 3.28
C PRO A 535 -1.38 -11.44 4.01
N THR A 536 -1.58 -12.42 4.90
CA THR A 536 -0.48 -13.15 5.56
C THR A 536 -0.71 -14.66 5.53
N LEU A 537 0.38 -15.43 5.52
CA LEU A 537 0.36 -16.89 5.64
C LEU A 537 0.49 -17.39 7.09
N ASP A 538 0.39 -16.49 8.08
CA ASP A 538 0.38 -16.89 9.50
C ASP A 538 -0.79 -17.85 9.77
N ASP A 539 -0.59 -18.84 10.64
CA ASP A 539 -1.61 -19.83 11.01
C ASP A 539 -2.22 -20.63 9.84
N VAL A 540 -1.53 -20.67 8.68
CA VAL A 540 -1.87 -21.54 7.57
C VAL A 540 -1.34 -22.95 7.84
N ALA A 541 -2.22 -23.94 7.76
CA ALA A 541 -1.90 -25.36 7.94
C ALA A 541 -2.48 -26.21 6.81
N LEU A 542 -1.84 -27.34 6.51
CA LEU A 542 -2.35 -28.32 5.55
C LEU A 542 -3.63 -28.98 6.10
N MET A 543 -4.63 -29.14 5.23
CA MET A 543 -5.94 -29.71 5.58
C MET A 543 -5.97 -31.24 5.52
N LEU A 544 -5.17 -31.82 4.64
CA LEU A 544 -5.19 -33.25 4.34
C LEU A 544 -3.81 -33.86 4.59
N SER A 545 -3.79 -35.16 4.89
CA SER A 545 -2.53 -35.88 5.09
C SER A 545 -1.89 -36.29 3.76
N GLU A 546 -0.59 -36.52 3.77
CA GLU A 546 0.14 -37.01 2.60
C GLU A 546 -0.41 -38.35 2.10
N GLU A 547 -0.87 -39.22 3.02
CA GLU A 547 -1.51 -40.50 2.67
C GLU A 547 -2.84 -40.29 1.93
N THR A 548 -3.61 -39.28 2.33
CA THR A 548 -4.87 -38.93 1.66
C THR A 548 -4.61 -38.42 0.25
N ALA A 549 -3.62 -37.54 0.09
CA ALA A 549 -3.22 -37.05 -1.23
C ALA A 549 -2.72 -38.19 -2.12
N LYS A 550 -1.89 -39.09 -1.57
CA LYS A 550 -1.42 -40.29 -2.28
C LYS A 550 -2.58 -41.20 -2.70
N ASP A 551 -3.54 -41.43 -1.82
CA ASP A 551 -4.72 -42.24 -2.12
C ASP A 551 -5.58 -41.62 -3.25
N HIS A 552 -5.77 -40.30 -3.25
CA HIS A 552 -6.41 -39.58 -4.37
C HIS A 552 -5.66 -39.80 -5.69
N PHE A 553 -4.33 -39.70 -5.68
CA PHE A 553 -3.51 -39.96 -6.86
C PHE A 553 -3.68 -41.39 -7.36
N ASP A 554 -3.47 -42.39 -6.50
CA ASP A 554 -3.56 -43.81 -6.85
C ASP A 554 -4.95 -44.20 -7.39
N LYS A 555 -6.02 -43.66 -6.78
CA LYS A 555 -7.40 -43.87 -7.24
C LYS A 555 -7.67 -43.20 -8.57
N SER A 556 -7.22 -41.97 -8.77
CA SER A 556 -7.44 -41.21 -10.00
C SER A 556 -6.79 -41.85 -11.24
N GLN A 557 -5.66 -42.54 -11.06
CA GLN A 557 -4.99 -43.28 -12.15
C GLN A 557 -5.90 -44.35 -12.76
N LYS A 558 -6.81 -44.92 -11.97
CA LYS A 558 -7.70 -46.02 -12.37
C LYS A 558 -9.15 -45.57 -12.60
N ASN A 559 -9.51 -44.36 -12.16
CA ASN A 559 -10.85 -43.82 -12.29
C ASN A 559 -11.00 -43.10 -13.64
N PRO A 560 -11.87 -43.57 -14.56
CA PRO A 560 -12.11 -42.89 -15.83
C PRO A 560 -12.99 -41.63 -15.67
N ASN A 561 -13.69 -41.48 -14.55
CA ASN A 561 -14.68 -40.44 -14.35
C ASN A 561 -14.04 -39.08 -14.03
N TYR A 562 -14.73 -38.01 -14.41
CA TYR A 562 -14.40 -36.66 -13.98
C TYR A 562 -14.46 -36.57 -12.45
N GLN A 563 -13.46 -35.90 -11.89
CA GLN A 563 -13.39 -35.56 -10.47
C GLN A 563 -13.09 -34.08 -10.39
N ASP A 564 -13.94 -33.35 -9.69
CA ASP A 564 -13.85 -31.90 -9.60
C ASP A 564 -12.60 -31.45 -8.84
N ALA A 565 -11.92 -30.43 -9.37
CA ALA A 565 -10.74 -29.84 -8.77
C ALA A 565 -10.45 -28.45 -9.33
N HIS A 566 -9.82 -27.60 -8.52
CA HIS A 566 -9.12 -26.43 -8.98
C HIS A 566 -7.88 -26.87 -9.79
N GLY A 567 -7.97 -26.86 -11.10
CA GLY A 567 -6.88 -27.07 -12.05
C GLY A 567 -6.02 -25.84 -12.31
N TRP A 568 -6.51 -24.65 -11.95
CA TRP A 568 -5.82 -23.38 -12.24
C TRP A 568 -5.74 -22.45 -11.03
N GLN A 569 -4.55 -21.90 -10.78
CA GLN A 569 -4.22 -21.05 -9.63
C GLN A 569 -3.57 -19.76 -10.10
N PHE A 570 -4.21 -18.64 -9.78
CA PHE A 570 -3.77 -17.33 -10.25
C PHE A 570 -3.68 -16.31 -9.12
N THR A 571 -2.70 -15.42 -9.23
CA THR A 571 -2.82 -14.08 -8.69
C THR A 571 -3.48 -13.20 -9.75
N PRO A 572 -3.96 -12.00 -9.40
CA PRO A 572 -4.63 -11.15 -10.36
C PRO A 572 -3.73 -10.84 -11.57
N THR A 573 -2.46 -10.53 -11.36
CA THR A 573 -1.54 -10.22 -12.47
C THR A 573 -1.10 -11.45 -13.24
N SER A 574 -0.96 -12.63 -12.61
CA SER A 574 -0.57 -13.84 -13.35
C SER A 574 -1.65 -14.29 -14.35
N PHE A 575 -2.94 -14.06 -14.04
CA PHE A 575 -4.03 -14.30 -14.98
C PHE A 575 -4.00 -13.35 -16.18
N ARG A 576 -3.75 -12.06 -15.95
CA ARG A 576 -3.59 -11.06 -17.03
C ARG A 576 -2.44 -11.46 -17.96
N TYR A 577 -1.32 -11.90 -17.39
CA TYR A 577 -0.20 -12.42 -18.16
C TYR A 577 -0.58 -13.63 -19.01
N LEU A 578 -1.29 -14.61 -18.44
CA LEU A 578 -1.78 -15.79 -19.17
C LEU A 578 -2.62 -15.38 -20.38
N VAL A 579 -3.64 -14.56 -20.18
CA VAL A 579 -4.54 -14.07 -21.25
C VAL A 579 -3.74 -13.34 -22.33
N LYS A 580 -2.87 -12.42 -21.93
CA LYS A 580 -2.00 -11.68 -22.85
C LYS A 580 -1.15 -12.62 -23.70
N LYS A 581 -0.51 -13.62 -23.07
CA LYS A 581 0.34 -14.59 -23.76
C LYS A 581 -0.46 -15.45 -24.74
N LEU A 582 -1.56 -16.05 -24.29
CA LEU A 582 -2.41 -16.88 -25.15
C LEU A 582 -2.93 -16.10 -26.36
N ARG A 583 -3.31 -14.82 -26.18
CA ARG A 583 -3.71 -13.95 -27.29
C ARG A 583 -2.55 -13.65 -28.24
N SER A 584 -1.40 -13.24 -27.70
CA SER A 584 -0.22 -12.90 -28.51
C SER A 584 0.33 -14.08 -29.31
N LEU A 585 0.16 -15.30 -28.79
CA LEU A 585 0.57 -16.54 -29.44
C LEU A 585 -0.51 -17.09 -30.40
N GLY A 586 -1.68 -16.46 -30.49
CA GLY A 586 -2.75 -16.83 -31.42
C GLY A 586 -3.65 -17.97 -30.96
N TYR A 587 -3.56 -18.42 -29.70
CA TYR A 587 -4.41 -19.47 -29.15
C TYR A 587 -5.81 -18.98 -28.80
N ILE A 588 -5.95 -17.70 -28.44
CA ILE A 588 -7.25 -17.04 -28.23
C ILE A 588 -7.28 -15.71 -29.00
N LYS A 589 -8.47 -15.16 -29.25
CA LYS A 589 -8.64 -13.86 -29.92
C LYS A 589 -8.92 -12.73 -28.93
N SER A 590 -9.54 -13.07 -27.81
CA SER A 590 -9.95 -12.14 -26.76
C SER A 590 -8.76 -11.64 -25.96
N GLY A 591 -8.81 -10.37 -25.56
CA GLY A 591 -7.88 -9.79 -24.59
C GLY A 591 -8.62 -9.09 -23.46
N GLU A 592 -7.86 -8.54 -22.54
CA GLU A 592 -8.35 -7.76 -21.40
C GLU A 592 -8.99 -6.44 -21.86
N MET A 593 -10.31 -6.32 -21.68
CA MET A 593 -11.06 -5.09 -21.90
C MET A 593 -11.11 -4.24 -20.62
N GLU A 594 -11.32 -4.89 -19.48
CA GLU A 594 -11.49 -4.27 -18.18
C GLU A 594 -11.02 -5.23 -17.10
N PHE A 595 -10.43 -4.72 -16.03
CA PHE A 595 -9.84 -5.52 -14.97
C PHE A 595 -9.97 -4.80 -13.63
N HIS A 596 -10.36 -5.56 -12.60
CA HIS A 596 -10.56 -5.05 -11.25
C HIS A 596 -9.98 -5.99 -10.22
N THR A 597 -9.23 -5.42 -9.27
CA THR A 597 -8.82 -6.07 -8.03
C THR A 597 -9.51 -5.42 -6.85
N ASN A 598 -9.72 -6.20 -5.81
CA ASN A 598 -10.22 -5.67 -4.55
C ASN A 598 -9.02 -5.18 -3.70
N PRO A 599 -9.07 -3.97 -3.11
CA PRO A 599 -8.06 -3.52 -2.15
C PRO A 599 -8.13 -4.36 -0.86
N ALA A 600 -7.05 -4.36 -0.06
CA ALA A 600 -7.02 -5.24 1.12
C ALA A 600 -7.68 -4.62 2.34
N GLY A 601 -8.56 -5.42 2.96
CA GLY A 601 -9.53 -4.97 3.95
C GLY A 601 -10.98 -5.06 3.43
N LYS A 602 -11.18 -5.27 2.12
CA LYS A 602 -12.50 -5.56 1.54
C LYS A 602 -12.91 -7.03 1.70
N PRO A 603 -14.21 -7.33 1.92
CA PRO A 603 -14.71 -8.72 2.06
C PRO A 603 -14.42 -9.64 0.87
N ASN A 604 -14.30 -9.09 -0.34
CA ASN A 604 -14.09 -9.86 -1.58
C ASN A 604 -12.62 -9.87 -2.03
N LEU A 605 -11.65 -9.61 -1.14
CA LEU A 605 -10.22 -9.65 -1.48
C LEU A 605 -9.79 -11.00 -2.08
N HIS A 606 -10.52 -12.07 -1.78
CA HIS A 606 -10.26 -13.44 -2.23
C HIS A 606 -10.56 -13.71 -3.72
N GLU A 607 -11.00 -12.72 -4.48
CA GLU A 607 -11.25 -12.83 -5.91
C GLU A 607 -10.94 -11.51 -6.65
N PHE A 608 -10.75 -11.62 -7.95
CA PHE A 608 -10.58 -10.50 -8.87
C PHE A 608 -11.46 -10.69 -10.11
N TYR A 609 -11.69 -9.61 -10.87
CA TYR A 609 -12.64 -9.59 -11.97
C TYR A 609 -11.98 -9.14 -13.27
N ILE A 610 -12.36 -9.78 -14.36
CA ILE A 610 -11.83 -9.45 -15.69
C ILE A 610 -12.90 -9.62 -16.76
N THR A 611 -12.97 -8.64 -17.66
CA THR A 611 -13.77 -8.68 -18.88
C THR A 611 -12.85 -8.97 -20.05
N LEU A 612 -13.14 -10.04 -20.79
CA LEU A 612 -12.46 -10.41 -22.02
C LEU A 612 -13.32 -10.12 -23.24
N SER A 613 -12.71 -9.56 -24.28
CA SER A 613 -13.36 -9.30 -25.57
C SER A 613 -12.38 -9.36 -26.73
N LYS A 614 -12.86 -9.72 -27.92
CA LYS A 614 -12.10 -9.67 -29.17
C LYS A 614 -11.71 -8.24 -29.56
N SER A 615 -12.55 -7.26 -29.19
CA SER A 615 -12.29 -5.83 -29.42
C SER A 615 -11.41 -5.19 -28.35
N ALA A 616 -10.95 -5.96 -27.36
CA ALA A 616 -10.07 -5.45 -26.32
C ALA A 616 -8.77 -4.85 -26.91
N PRO A 617 -8.29 -3.73 -26.37
CA PRO A 617 -7.01 -3.16 -26.78
C PRO A 617 -5.86 -4.12 -26.51
N VAL A 618 -4.70 -3.85 -27.13
CA VAL A 618 -3.48 -4.59 -26.80
C VAL A 618 -3.02 -4.17 -25.42
N LEU A 619 -2.84 -5.13 -24.51
CA LEU A 619 -2.26 -4.86 -23.20
C LEU A 619 -0.78 -4.49 -23.35
N THR A 620 -0.44 -3.24 -23.06
CA THR A 620 0.88 -2.64 -23.35
C THR A 620 1.95 -2.93 -22.30
N THR A 621 1.55 -3.28 -21.07
CA THR A 621 2.47 -3.68 -19.99
C THR A 621 3.38 -4.80 -20.45
N SER A 622 4.70 -4.71 -20.23
CA SER A 622 5.64 -5.72 -20.72
C SER A 622 5.42 -7.09 -20.06
N ASP A 623 5.88 -8.16 -20.71
CA ASP A 623 5.77 -9.52 -20.15
C ASP A 623 6.54 -9.65 -18.84
N VAL A 624 7.75 -9.09 -18.80
CA VAL A 624 8.62 -9.11 -17.63
C VAL A 624 7.99 -8.35 -16.48
N ASP A 625 7.33 -7.22 -16.74
CA ASP A 625 6.67 -6.44 -15.69
C ASP A 625 5.45 -7.16 -15.11
N LEU A 626 4.64 -7.79 -15.96
CA LEU A 626 3.52 -8.62 -15.48
C LEU A 626 4.01 -9.79 -14.64
N ILE A 627 5.10 -10.46 -15.04
CA ILE A 627 5.70 -11.54 -14.26
C ILE A 627 6.26 -11.00 -12.93
N LYS A 628 7.00 -9.88 -12.94
CA LYS A 628 7.53 -9.24 -11.73
C LYS A 628 6.40 -8.84 -10.77
N GLN A 629 5.30 -8.31 -11.29
CA GLN A 629 4.12 -7.94 -10.50
C GLN A 629 3.44 -9.17 -9.89
N ALA A 630 3.27 -10.26 -10.66
CA ALA A 630 2.75 -11.52 -10.11
C ALA A 630 3.65 -12.09 -8.99
N GLU A 631 4.97 -11.98 -9.16
CA GLU A 631 5.95 -12.36 -8.13
C GLU A 631 5.88 -11.46 -6.90
N GLN A 632 5.68 -10.14 -7.08
CA GLN A 632 5.46 -9.20 -5.98
C GLN A 632 4.15 -9.50 -5.24
N GLU A 633 3.08 -9.84 -5.96
CA GLU A 633 1.80 -10.25 -5.38
C GLU A 633 1.94 -11.48 -4.47
N LEU A 634 2.82 -12.42 -4.82
CA LEU A 634 3.16 -13.58 -3.99
C LEU A 634 4.06 -13.20 -2.80
N ARG A 635 5.08 -12.36 -3.00
CA ARG A 635 5.99 -11.92 -1.92
C ARG A 635 5.30 -11.00 -0.92
N GLY A 636 4.27 -10.27 -1.35
CA GLY A 636 3.43 -9.42 -0.51
C GLY A 636 2.53 -10.16 0.48
N LEU A 637 2.63 -11.49 0.58
CA LEU A 637 2.03 -12.30 1.65
C LEU A 637 2.93 -12.44 2.89
N PHE A 638 4.20 -12.04 2.82
CA PHE A 638 5.15 -12.08 3.95
C PHE A 638 5.19 -10.78 4.74
N VAL A 639 4.06 -10.09 4.73
CA VAL A 639 3.87 -8.78 5.30
C VAL A 639 3.60 -8.94 6.79
N SER A 640 4.47 -8.38 7.64
CA SER A 640 4.30 -8.49 9.10
C SER A 640 2.98 -7.83 9.55
N PRO A 641 2.44 -8.18 10.74
CA PRO A 641 1.16 -7.67 11.22
C PRO A 641 1.01 -6.12 11.20
N GLN A 642 2.11 -5.38 11.20
CA GLN A 642 2.13 -3.90 11.14
C GLN A 642 1.63 -3.32 9.80
N GLU A 643 1.84 -4.01 8.68
CA GLU A 643 1.49 -3.50 7.35
C GLU A 643 0.03 -3.85 6.94
N MET A 644 -0.60 -4.82 7.63
CA MET A 644 -2.05 -5.11 7.53
C MET A 644 -2.92 -4.00 8.11
N VAL A 645 -2.49 -3.41 9.24
CA VAL A 645 -3.21 -2.31 9.90
C VAL A 645 -3.18 -1.04 9.05
N THR A 646 -2.02 -0.73 8.44
CA THR A 646 -1.85 0.42 7.54
C THR A 646 -2.78 0.33 6.33
N ARG A 647 -2.98 -0.86 5.77
CA ARG A 647 -3.86 -1.05 4.59
C ARG A 647 -5.34 -0.90 4.94
N SER A 648 -5.76 -1.37 6.11
CA SER A 648 -7.12 -1.14 6.64
C SER A 648 -7.41 0.33 6.97
N GLN A 649 -6.40 1.08 7.43
CA GLN A 649 -6.48 2.52 7.71
C GLN A 649 -6.57 3.34 6.42
N VAL A 650 -5.83 2.95 5.36
CA VAL A 650 -5.94 3.59 4.04
C VAL A 650 -7.34 3.39 3.45
N GLU A 651 -7.94 2.19 3.55
CA GLU A 651 -9.32 1.97 3.08
C GLU A 651 -10.38 2.70 3.91
N ALA A 652 -10.13 2.94 5.19
CA ALA A 652 -10.99 3.77 6.04
C ALA A 652 -10.90 5.24 5.63
N LEU A 653 -9.68 5.76 5.42
CA LEU A 653 -9.44 7.12 4.95
C LEU A 653 -10.01 7.39 3.56
N GLU A 654 -9.99 6.41 2.66
CA GLU A 654 -10.62 6.52 1.33
C GLU A 654 -12.14 6.61 1.41
N ARG A 655 -12.78 5.84 2.31
CA ARG A 655 -14.23 5.94 2.58
C ARG A 655 -14.60 7.30 3.17
N ASP A 656 -13.82 7.79 4.13
CA ASP A 656 -14.03 9.08 4.76
C ASP A 656 -13.80 10.24 3.77
N ALA A 657 -12.79 10.13 2.90
CA ALA A 657 -12.53 11.08 1.84
C ALA A 657 -13.67 11.11 0.80
N GLN A 658 -14.25 9.96 0.46
CA GLN A 658 -15.40 9.87 -0.45
C GLN A 658 -16.66 10.48 0.17
N ALA A 659 -16.91 10.21 1.46
CA ALA A 659 -18.01 10.83 2.20
C ALA A 659 -17.85 12.35 2.34
N ALA A 660 -16.64 12.83 2.63
CA ALA A 660 -16.32 14.26 2.70
C ALA A 660 -16.50 14.95 1.35
N ARG A 661 -16.07 14.33 0.24
CA ARG A 661 -16.31 14.84 -1.12
C ARG A 661 -17.80 14.99 -1.42
N GLN A 662 -18.61 14.01 -1.03
CA GLN A 662 -20.08 14.08 -1.21
C GLN A 662 -20.71 15.20 -0.36
N GLN A 663 -20.23 15.41 0.87
CA GLN A 663 -20.69 16.52 1.72
C GLN A 663 -20.32 17.89 1.15
N ILE A 664 -19.10 18.04 0.63
CA ILE A 664 -18.65 19.27 -0.04
C ILE A 664 -19.52 19.57 -1.26
N GLU A 665 -19.85 18.55 -2.06
CA GLU A 665 -20.70 18.72 -3.23
C GLU A 665 -22.13 19.15 -2.85
N ASN A 666 -22.69 18.56 -1.79
CA ASN A 666 -23.99 18.95 -1.24
C ASN A 666 -23.99 20.37 -0.66
N ALA A 667 -22.93 20.76 0.06
CA ALA A 667 -22.75 22.10 0.60
C ALA A 667 -22.62 23.14 -0.51
N ASN A 668 -21.84 22.85 -1.56
CA ASN A 668 -21.70 23.73 -2.73
C ASN A 668 -23.04 23.95 -3.43
N ARG A 669 -23.87 22.89 -3.54
CA ARG A 669 -25.22 22.99 -4.10
C ARG A 669 -26.15 23.87 -3.24
N GLN A 670 -26.06 23.78 -1.91
CA GLN A 670 -26.77 24.67 -0.99
C GLN A 670 -26.29 26.12 -1.10
N ILE A 671 -24.99 26.36 -1.19
CA ILE A 671 -24.42 27.70 -1.37
C ILE A 671 -24.95 28.31 -2.67
N GLN A 672 -24.95 27.58 -3.78
CA GLN A 672 -25.52 28.08 -5.03
C GLN A 672 -27.01 28.45 -4.90
N LEU A 673 -27.81 27.62 -4.23
CA LEU A 673 -29.22 27.92 -3.98
C LEU A 673 -29.41 29.17 -3.11
N LEU A 674 -28.59 29.34 -2.07
CA LEU A 674 -28.63 30.51 -1.19
C LEU A 674 -28.15 31.78 -1.92
N THR A 675 -27.13 31.69 -2.77
CA THR A 675 -26.66 32.81 -3.60
C THR A 675 -27.75 33.27 -4.55
N VAL A 676 -28.39 32.33 -5.27
CA VAL A 676 -29.53 32.66 -6.16
C VAL A 676 -30.68 33.31 -5.38
N ARG A 677 -30.98 32.82 -4.18
CA ARG A 677 -32.02 33.39 -3.32
C ARG A 677 -31.65 34.79 -2.81
N ASN A 678 -30.40 35.01 -2.42
CA ASN A 678 -29.90 36.31 -1.97
C ASN A 678 -29.91 37.32 -3.12
N ASP A 679 -29.48 36.94 -4.32
CA ASP A 679 -29.56 37.80 -5.49
C ASP A 679 -31.00 38.18 -5.83
N ALA A 680 -31.92 37.21 -5.76
CA ALA A 680 -33.35 37.48 -5.93
C ALA A 680 -33.90 38.45 -4.86
N LEU A 681 -33.43 38.37 -3.61
CA LEU A 681 -33.79 39.30 -2.53
C LEU A 681 -33.18 40.70 -2.73
N LEU A 682 -31.92 40.79 -3.13
CA LEU A 682 -31.23 42.07 -3.37
C LEU A 682 -31.79 42.83 -4.59
N HIS A 683 -32.32 42.11 -5.58
CA HIS A 683 -32.97 42.69 -6.74
C HIS A 683 -34.50 42.83 -6.61
N SER A 684 -35.09 42.31 -5.52
CA SER A 684 -36.52 42.47 -5.23
C SER A 684 -36.86 43.93 -4.90
N THR A 685 -37.78 44.49 -5.70
CA THR A 685 -38.35 45.84 -5.49
C THR A 685 -39.09 45.94 -4.14
N SER A 686 -39.71 44.84 -3.68
CA SER A 686 -40.37 44.79 -2.37
C SER A 686 -39.37 44.86 -1.19
N TRP A 687 -38.16 44.32 -1.35
CA TRP A 687 -37.12 44.36 -0.30
C TRP A 687 -36.54 45.75 -0.14
N LYS A 688 -36.29 46.46 -1.25
CA LYS A 688 -35.82 47.86 -1.26
C LYS A 688 -36.85 48.85 -0.70
N VAL A 689 -38.14 48.65 -0.98
CA VAL A 689 -39.22 49.53 -0.47
C VAL A 689 -39.47 49.34 1.04
N THR A 690 -39.23 48.15 1.57
CA THR A 690 -39.48 47.83 3.00
C THR A 690 -38.24 47.89 3.89
N ALA A 691 -37.06 48.18 3.34
CA ALA A 691 -35.82 48.32 4.11
C ALA A 691 -35.85 49.47 5.14
N PRO A 692 -36.39 50.68 4.84
CA PRO A 692 -36.50 51.76 5.82
C PRO A 692 -37.42 51.40 7.00
N LEU A 693 -38.53 50.70 6.74
CA LEU A 693 -39.49 50.26 7.76
C LEU A 693 -38.90 49.23 8.72
N ARG A 694 -37.93 48.43 8.28
CA ARG A 694 -37.23 47.44 9.12
C ARG A 694 -36.10 48.04 9.94
N TYR A 695 -35.41 49.05 9.42
CA TYR A 695 -34.47 49.86 10.19
C TYR A 695 -35.17 50.62 11.33
N ILE A 696 -36.37 51.15 11.08
CA ILE A 696 -37.20 51.77 12.13
C ILE A 696 -37.59 50.75 13.21
N ARG A 697 -37.92 49.50 12.85
CA ARG A 697 -38.23 48.45 13.83
C ARG A 697 -37.02 48.03 14.69
N SER A 698 -35.80 48.05 14.16
CA SER A 698 -34.57 47.70 14.94
C SER A 698 -34.04 48.84 15.81
N VAL A 699 -34.54 50.07 15.63
CA VAL A 699 -34.14 51.25 16.43
C VAL A 699 -35.13 51.52 17.58
N PHE A 700 -36.32 50.91 17.54
CA PHE A 700 -37.38 51.10 18.54
C PHE A 700 -37.77 49.82 19.31
N LEU A 701 -36.98 48.74 19.21
CA LEU A 701 -37.12 47.53 20.03
C LEU A 701 -35.83 47.20 20.76
#